data_AF-A0A5C8ZA43-F1
#
_entry.id   AF-A0A5C8ZA43-F1
#
_cell.length_a   1.000
_cell.length_b   1.000
_cell.length_c   1.000
_cell.angle_alpha   90.00
_cell.angle_beta   90.00
_cell.angle_gamma   90.00
#
_symmetry.space_group_name_H-M   'P 1'
#
loop_
_entity.id
_entity.type
_entity.pdbx_description
1 polymer ?
#
loop_
_entity_poly.entity_id
_entity_poly.type
_entity_poly.pdbx_seq_one_letter_code
_entity_poly.pdbx_strand_id
1 'polypeptide(L)'
;MSFFKKLLAGNKSSAQNDEKPAASKSSTADNTPSPINLSASNVLVKQQCADKSTVLELVAKKMLELGYVSDDYLQAIIDREQKVSTYLINGVAIPHGTVEAKHLVQKTGLVIIQLPQGVTWSDKGETVKFVVGIAAAGQDHLSILQKLTTVVMDEPLAKKLGESASVDDIIAALGAEKSSAEQSIPASDLSITSSATIVDASGMHARPASLISETAASYKNTDIRLRNNDRMANAKSMADLLTMGAIMGDEITVSAEGDEAGEAVNKLVEMINAGLDNDADGGNDNANYNPLESLAAIESANGRIVKTGSAASPGIAMAAAYILKADSTPENSQPSDLAAEVEKFSAAITTGEQQLSELQESMQASAPNEAAIFKAQKQLLADESIIQAIEETIKKGNNAAWSSHSVLAEKASQLLAVEDERIKARAADMQDVAARLVKILLGQSDNPGFPTDHDFILIARELTPSQTAHLSELPVKAICTELGGPNSHMAILARALGIPAIVGVGEGLTQDVNEGELTLVDPQGPCFVAGPDEATQAKATKAIEDWRQIQDIENAAKHEAAITLDGHEMDVVCNIATPSDAPAVLENGGAGVGLLRTEFLFEASKTEPTVEEQTDALKEIVKVLGSRQLVVRTADIGGDKPVSWLSMPEEDNPFLGIRGIRLSFKNPQMFRNQLEAIYRTAMWQQEQGVESGIHIMFPMIAKVSEWRRARDIAEEVRSALNAPKLKLGIMIEVPAAAIQADHFATEVDFFSVGSNDMTQYVLAMDRLHPELAKEADSYSPALLRLISMTVEAAEKHGKWVGVCGNMAADPDLASVLIGLGVKELSVSAANVPALKLLIRSVSYEKLKEKAKKALQQETGSDVRALYKDRSDLV
;
A
#
# COMPACT_ATOMS: atom_id res chain seq x y z
N MET A 1 17.14 -28.80 -43.30
CA MET A 1 16.53 -29.98 -42.62
C MET A 1 17.61 -31.03 -42.38
N SER A 2 17.79 -31.55 -41.15
CA SER A 2 18.34 -32.91 -40.90
C SER A 2 18.37 -33.22 -39.39
N PHE A 3 18.80 -32.26 -38.56
CA PHE A 3 19.13 -32.50 -37.15
C PHE A 3 17.92 -32.74 -36.23
N PHE A 4 16.86 -31.95 -36.38
CA PHE A 4 15.69 -31.97 -35.47
C PHE A 4 14.80 -33.24 -35.53
N LYS A 5 15.03 -34.16 -36.47
CA LYS A 5 14.14 -35.32 -36.71
C LYS A 5 14.52 -36.59 -35.93
N LYS A 6 15.36 -36.47 -34.90
CA LYS A 6 15.86 -37.61 -34.10
C LYS A 6 15.52 -37.58 -32.60
N LEU A 7 14.86 -36.54 -32.08
CA LEU A 7 14.50 -36.42 -30.65
C LEU A 7 13.08 -36.89 -30.31
N LEU A 8 12.26 -37.27 -31.31
CA LEU A 8 10.84 -37.57 -31.16
C LEU A 8 10.49 -38.98 -31.69
N ALA A 9 11.08 -40.02 -31.10
CA ALA A 9 10.90 -41.40 -31.56
C ALA A 9 10.92 -42.45 -30.42
N GLY A 10 9.82 -42.51 -29.66
CA GLY A 10 9.51 -43.62 -28.74
C GLY A 10 10.08 -43.49 -27.30
N ASN A 11 9.51 -44.19 -26.31
CA ASN A 11 8.25 -44.95 -26.33
C ASN A 11 7.64 -45.11 -24.92
N LYS A 12 6.35 -45.49 -24.83
CA LYS A 12 5.63 -45.71 -23.56
C LYS A 12 5.97 -47.07 -22.92
N SER A 13 6.13 -47.10 -21.59
CA SER A 13 5.82 -48.23 -20.69
C SER A 13 5.87 -47.71 -19.24
N SER A 14 4.77 -47.66 -18.48
CA SER A 14 4.07 -48.73 -17.74
C SER A 14 4.54 -48.85 -16.28
N ALA A 15 3.63 -48.71 -15.32
CA ALA A 15 3.92 -48.77 -13.89
C ALA A 15 3.93 -50.21 -13.33
N GLN A 16 4.63 -50.41 -12.21
CA GLN A 16 4.26 -51.41 -11.21
C GLN A 16 4.79 -51.01 -9.81
N ASN A 17 4.12 -51.48 -8.76
CA ASN A 17 4.48 -51.26 -7.35
C ASN A 17 5.43 -52.36 -6.85
N ASP A 18 6.10 -52.11 -5.72
CA ASP A 18 6.48 -53.16 -4.76
C ASP A 18 6.40 -52.60 -3.30
N GLU A 19 6.42 -53.49 -2.29
CA GLU A 19 5.76 -53.27 -1.00
C GLU A 19 6.63 -52.87 0.22
N LYS A 20 5.97 -52.53 1.34
CA LYS A 20 6.54 -52.12 2.66
C LYS A 20 6.92 -53.32 3.56
N PRO A 21 7.78 -53.09 4.56
CA PRO A 21 7.34 -53.11 5.98
C PRO A 21 7.95 -51.93 6.80
N ALA A 22 7.21 -51.16 7.62
CA ALA A 22 6.68 -51.46 8.96
C ALA A 22 7.76 -51.67 10.07
N ALA A 23 7.70 -51.07 11.27
CA ALA A 23 6.91 -49.95 11.81
C ALA A 23 7.44 -49.50 13.21
N SER A 24 7.37 -48.20 13.56
CA SER A 24 7.46 -47.70 14.96
C SER A 24 6.86 -46.28 15.10
N LYS A 25 6.92 -45.66 16.30
CA LYS A 25 6.18 -44.45 16.68
C LYS A 25 7.08 -43.25 17.07
N SER A 26 6.48 -42.06 16.97
CA SER A 26 6.61 -40.89 17.88
C SER A 26 7.88 -40.03 17.90
N SER A 27 7.71 -38.87 18.56
CA SER A 27 8.65 -37.78 18.87
C SER A 27 9.27 -37.00 17.70
N THR A 28 8.62 -35.88 17.39
CA THR A 28 9.31 -34.61 17.09
C THR A 28 10.36 -34.30 18.16
N ALA A 29 11.50 -33.76 17.75
CA ALA A 29 12.52 -33.21 18.63
C ALA A 29 12.99 -31.85 18.08
N ASP A 30 13.33 -30.92 18.99
CA ASP A 30 13.69 -29.54 18.64
C ASP A 30 14.90 -29.43 17.73
N ASN A 31 14.85 -28.41 16.87
CA ASN A 31 16.00 -27.91 16.13
C ASN A 31 16.08 -26.37 16.24
N THR A 32 15.93 -25.86 17.47
CA THR A 32 16.20 -24.46 17.81
C THR A 32 17.70 -24.16 17.74
N PRO A 33 18.16 -23.17 16.95
CA PRO A 33 19.58 -22.86 16.83
C PRO A 33 20.18 -22.43 18.17
N SER A 34 21.11 -23.22 18.71
CA SER A 34 21.84 -22.85 19.93
C SER A 34 22.82 -21.71 19.64
N PRO A 35 22.93 -20.69 20.51
CA PRO A 35 23.86 -19.58 20.31
C PRO A 35 25.31 -20.09 20.29
N ILE A 36 26.03 -19.77 19.22
CA ILE A 36 27.39 -20.27 18.99
C ILE A 36 28.36 -19.45 19.84
N ASN A 37 28.81 -20.05 20.94
CA ASN A 37 29.88 -19.53 21.78
C ASN A 37 31.22 -19.52 21.01
N LEU A 38 31.52 -18.39 20.36
CA LEU A 38 32.87 -18.06 19.92
C LEU A 38 33.76 -17.86 21.16
N SER A 39 34.75 -18.74 21.30
CA SER A 39 35.74 -18.71 22.38
C SER A 39 37.15 -18.58 21.82
N ALA A 40 38.14 -18.29 22.67
CA ALA A 40 39.54 -18.21 22.23
C ALA A 40 40.06 -19.49 21.55
N SER A 41 39.47 -20.66 21.82
CA SER A 41 39.83 -21.94 21.16
C SER A 41 39.32 -22.08 19.71
N ASN A 42 38.42 -21.19 19.28
CA ASN A 42 37.90 -21.09 17.92
C ASN A 42 38.75 -20.20 17.01
N VAL A 43 39.71 -19.43 17.55
CA VAL A 43 40.43 -18.36 16.83
C VAL A 43 41.91 -18.69 16.71
N LEU A 44 42.41 -18.82 15.48
CA LEU A 44 43.82 -19.04 15.15
C LEU A 44 44.42 -17.78 14.53
N VAL A 45 45.01 -16.91 15.36
CA VAL A 45 45.71 -15.70 14.89
C VAL A 45 47.08 -16.03 14.27
N LYS A 46 47.57 -15.14 13.39
CA LYS A 46 48.94 -15.14 12.83
C LYS A 46 49.41 -16.46 12.20
N GLN A 47 48.52 -17.21 11.55
CA GLN A 47 48.90 -18.44 10.86
C GLN A 47 49.68 -18.15 9.57
N GLN A 48 50.48 -19.12 9.13
CA GLN A 48 51.19 -19.12 7.85
C GLN A 48 50.83 -20.39 7.09
N CYS A 49 50.22 -20.23 5.92
CA CYS A 49 49.89 -21.28 4.97
C CYS A 49 50.53 -20.92 3.63
N ALA A 50 50.90 -21.92 2.83
CA ALA A 50 51.64 -21.68 1.57
C ALA A 50 50.71 -21.32 0.40
N ASP A 51 49.48 -21.82 0.44
CA ASP A 51 48.49 -21.78 -0.63
C ASP A 51 47.07 -21.93 -0.05
N LYS A 52 46.04 -21.81 -0.90
CA LYS A 52 44.65 -22.03 -0.50
C LYS A 52 44.41 -23.43 0.10
N SER A 53 45.00 -24.47 -0.50
CA SER A 53 44.79 -25.87 -0.08
C SER A 53 45.17 -26.09 1.38
N THR A 54 46.36 -25.62 1.78
CA THR A 54 46.86 -25.70 3.16
C THR A 54 46.02 -24.89 4.15
N VAL A 55 45.30 -23.85 3.71
CA VAL A 55 44.29 -23.16 4.54
C VAL A 55 43.02 -23.99 4.70
N LEU A 56 42.50 -24.61 3.62
CA LEU A 56 41.30 -25.45 3.69
C LEU A 56 41.52 -26.70 4.58
N GLU A 57 42.70 -27.32 4.48
CA GLU A 57 43.16 -28.38 5.38
C GLU A 57 43.14 -27.93 6.85
N LEU A 58 43.69 -26.74 7.14
CA LEU A 58 43.74 -26.20 8.49
C LEU A 58 42.34 -25.90 9.06
N VAL A 59 41.43 -25.38 8.23
CA VAL A 59 40.02 -25.17 8.60
C VAL A 59 39.33 -26.50 8.93
N ALA A 60 39.37 -27.47 8.01
CA ALA A 60 38.69 -28.75 8.18
C ALA A 60 39.22 -29.52 9.41
N LYS A 61 40.55 -29.58 9.55
CA LYS A 61 41.20 -30.18 10.71
C LYS A 61 40.78 -29.49 12.01
N LYS A 62 40.65 -28.16 12.04
CA LYS A 62 40.28 -27.46 13.27
C LYS A 62 38.80 -27.64 13.64
N MET A 63 37.91 -27.78 12.65
CA MET A 63 36.51 -28.18 12.89
C MET A 63 36.43 -29.60 13.49
N LEU A 64 37.24 -30.53 12.98
CA LEU A 64 37.34 -31.90 13.49
C LEU A 64 37.89 -31.94 14.92
N GLU A 65 38.97 -31.21 15.22
CA GLU A 65 39.51 -31.06 16.59
C GLU A 65 38.49 -30.51 17.60
N LEU A 66 37.54 -29.68 17.14
CA LEU A 66 36.47 -29.09 17.97
C LEU A 66 35.18 -29.93 17.97
N GLY A 67 35.15 -31.08 17.29
CA GLY A 67 34.00 -31.99 17.24
C GLY A 67 32.82 -31.48 16.42
N TYR A 68 33.05 -30.58 15.45
CA TYR A 68 31.99 -30.02 14.60
C TYR A 68 31.68 -30.88 13.38
N VAL A 69 32.66 -31.65 12.88
CA VAL A 69 32.54 -32.44 11.64
C VAL A 69 33.29 -33.77 11.77
N SER A 70 32.97 -34.75 10.91
CA SER A 70 33.73 -35.99 10.75
C SER A 70 34.85 -35.88 9.70
N ASP A 71 35.80 -36.83 9.73
CA ASP A 71 37.06 -36.82 8.97
C ASP A 71 36.94 -36.43 7.49
N ASP A 72 35.92 -36.94 6.78
CA ASP A 72 35.74 -36.74 5.33
C ASP A 72 35.34 -35.30 4.92
N TYR A 73 35.00 -34.41 5.87
CA TYR A 73 34.46 -33.08 5.56
C TYR A 73 35.44 -32.15 4.81
N LEU A 74 36.75 -32.42 4.85
CA LEU A 74 37.74 -31.70 4.05
C LEU A 74 37.43 -31.78 2.55
N GLN A 75 37.07 -32.96 2.03
CA GLN A 75 36.75 -33.12 0.61
C GLN A 75 35.51 -32.29 0.23
N ALA A 76 34.51 -32.22 1.13
CA ALA A 76 33.32 -31.41 0.91
C ALA A 76 33.62 -29.90 0.81
N ILE A 77 34.62 -29.40 1.57
CA ILE A 77 35.07 -28.00 1.47
C ILE A 77 35.81 -27.77 0.15
N ILE A 78 36.67 -28.70 -0.26
CA ILE A 78 37.40 -28.63 -1.54
C ILE A 78 36.43 -28.65 -2.73
N ASP A 79 35.46 -29.58 -2.74
CA ASP A 79 34.44 -29.68 -3.78
C ASP A 79 33.55 -28.43 -3.84
N ARG A 80 33.29 -27.79 -2.70
CA ARG A 80 32.52 -26.54 -2.62
C ARG A 80 33.27 -25.37 -3.24
N GLU A 81 34.56 -25.24 -2.96
CA GLU A 81 35.47 -24.22 -3.50
C GLU A 81 35.74 -24.42 -4.99
N GLN A 82 35.89 -25.67 -5.46
CA GLN A 82 36.07 -25.97 -6.89
C GLN A 82 34.82 -25.66 -7.73
N LYS A 83 33.61 -25.81 -7.17
CA LYS A 83 32.36 -25.45 -7.85
C LYS A 83 32.19 -23.93 -7.96
N VAL A 84 32.38 -23.20 -6.85
CA VAL A 84 32.34 -21.73 -6.78
C VAL A 84 33.27 -21.28 -5.65
N SER A 85 34.19 -20.35 -5.92
CA SER A 85 35.10 -19.78 -4.91
C SER A 85 34.36 -19.35 -3.63
N THR A 86 34.93 -19.64 -2.46
CA THR A 86 34.45 -19.13 -1.17
C THR A 86 35.15 -17.84 -0.73
N TYR A 87 35.88 -17.18 -1.64
CA TYR A 87 36.29 -15.78 -1.48
C TYR A 87 35.07 -14.86 -1.47
N LEU A 88 35.10 -13.83 -0.63
CA LEU A 88 34.10 -12.75 -0.63
C LEU A 88 34.77 -11.44 -1.07
N ILE A 89 34.76 -10.41 -0.25
CA ILE A 89 35.43 -9.12 -0.48
C ILE A 89 36.41 -8.81 0.64
N ASN A 90 37.16 -7.71 0.51
CA ASN A 90 38.01 -7.14 1.57
C ASN A 90 39.05 -8.12 2.19
N GLY A 91 39.45 -9.13 1.41
CA GLY A 91 40.41 -10.14 1.84
C GLY A 91 39.84 -11.23 2.75
N VAL A 92 38.52 -11.42 2.78
CA VAL A 92 37.85 -12.45 3.59
C VAL A 92 37.41 -13.65 2.74
N ALA A 93 37.50 -14.87 3.29
CA ALA A 93 36.93 -16.08 2.72
C ALA A 93 36.13 -16.90 3.75
N ILE A 94 35.06 -17.58 3.32
CA ILE A 94 34.17 -18.37 4.18
C ILE A 94 34.04 -19.82 3.67
N PRO A 95 35.06 -20.67 3.85
CA PRO A 95 35.03 -22.07 3.45
C PRO A 95 34.03 -22.90 4.26
N HIS A 96 33.25 -23.71 3.54
CA HIS A 96 32.19 -24.58 4.08
C HIS A 96 31.99 -25.78 3.13
N GLY A 97 31.33 -26.84 3.58
CA GLY A 97 31.04 -28.02 2.75
C GLY A 97 29.90 -27.81 1.74
N THR A 98 29.73 -28.75 0.81
CA THR A 98 28.58 -28.75 -0.11
C THR A 98 27.27 -29.18 0.59
N VAL A 99 26.13 -28.96 -0.07
CA VAL A 99 24.79 -29.26 0.48
C VAL A 99 24.59 -30.76 0.73
N GLU A 100 25.19 -31.62 -0.10
CA GLU A 100 25.13 -33.08 0.02
C GLU A 100 25.91 -33.59 1.25
N ALA A 101 26.97 -32.88 1.63
CA ALA A 101 27.85 -33.22 2.74
C ALA A 101 27.32 -32.83 4.14
N LYS A 102 26.10 -32.28 4.25
CA LYS A 102 25.49 -31.89 5.53
C LYS A 102 25.45 -33.01 6.57
N HIS A 103 25.37 -34.26 6.13
CA HIS A 103 25.37 -35.46 6.99
C HIS A 103 26.72 -35.74 7.69
N LEU A 104 27.80 -35.05 7.31
CA LEU A 104 29.13 -35.12 7.95
C LEU A 104 29.32 -34.07 9.05
N VAL A 105 28.39 -33.11 9.19
CA VAL A 105 28.42 -32.11 10.26
C VAL A 105 27.82 -32.72 11.53
N GLN A 106 28.63 -32.88 12.56
CA GLN A 106 28.24 -33.43 13.87
C GLN A 106 27.65 -32.37 14.79
N LYS A 107 28.10 -31.11 14.65
CA LYS A 107 27.63 -29.97 15.44
C LYS A 107 27.92 -28.66 14.70
N THR A 108 26.95 -27.75 14.66
CA THR A 108 27.17 -26.39 14.12
C THR A 108 28.24 -25.64 14.93
N GLY A 109 29.22 -25.06 14.25
CA GLY A 109 30.36 -24.40 14.88
C GLY A 109 31.29 -23.67 13.90
N LEU A 110 32.21 -22.88 14.48
CA LEU A 110 33.05 -21.93 13.76
C LEU A 110 34.54 -22.06 14.08
N VAL A 111 35.35 -21.77 13.07
CA VAL A 111 36.80 -21.57 13.17
C VAL A 111 37.16 -20.27 12.46
N ILE A 112 37.82 -19.35 13.16
CA ILE A 112 38.36 -18.11 12.60
C ILE A 112 39.88 -18.30 12.44
N ILE A 113 40.43 -17.99 11.26
CA ILE A 113 41.87 -18.06 10.98
C ILE A 113 42.33 -16.73 10.38
N GLN A 114 43.39 -16.16 10.94
CA GLN A 114 44.03 -14.94 10.44
C GLN A 114 45.34 -15.30 9.74
N LEU A 115 45.55 -14.72 8.55
CA LEU A 115 46.68 -14.96 7.65
C LEU A 115 47.34 -13.60 7.28
N PRO A 116 48.11 -12.95 8.17
CA PRO A 116 48.49 -11.53 8.00
C PRO A 116 49.29 -11.20 6.73
N GLN A 117 50.05 -12.18 6.22
CA GLN A 117 50.82 -12.06 4.97
C GLN A 117 49.94 -12.12 3.71
N GLY A 118 48.72 -12.66 3.81
CA GLY A 118 47.85 -12.98 2.69
C GLY A 118 48.16 -14.34 2.07
N VAL A 119 47.12 -15.00 1.56
CA VAL A 119 47.19 -16.20 0.72
C VAL A 119 46.37 -15.97 -0.54
N THR A 120 46.95 -16.20 -1.71
CA THR A 120 46.22 -16.06 -2.99
C THR A 120 45.15 -17.15 -3.11
N TRP A 121 43.90 -16.74 -3.30
CA TRP A 121 42.72 -17.62 -3.26
C TRP A 121 42.22 -18.04 -4.64
N SER A 122 42.52 -17.28 -5.70
CA SER A 122 42.09 -17.61 -7.07
C SER A 122 43.12 -17.21 -8.11
N ASP A 123 42.96 -17.75 -9.32
CA ASP A 123 43.79 -17.43 -10.50
C ASP A 123 43.69 -15.96 -10.93
N LYS A 124 42.75 -15.19 -10.35
CA LYS A 124 42.62 -13.74 -10.56
C LYS A 124 43.56 -12.91 -9.66
N GLY A 125 44.27 -13.53 -8.72
CA GLY A 125 45.17 -12.84 -7.77
C GLY A 125 44.50 -12.32 -6.49
N GLU A 126 43.22 -12.63 -6.28
CA GLU A 126 42.46 -12.33 -5.05
C GLU A 126 43.22 -12.86 -3.82
N THR A 127 43.47 -12.02 -2.82
CA THR A 127 44.34 -12.36 -1.67
C THR A 127 43.59 -12.30 -0.35
N VAL A 128 43.60 -13.40 0.40
CA VAL A 128 42.85 -13.59 1.64
C VAL A 128 43.75 -13.43 2.86
N LYS A 129 43.35 -12.57 3.80
CA LYS A 129 44.00 -12.35 5.09
C LYS A 129 43.17 -12.81 6.30
N PHE A 130 41.88 -13.05 6.12
CA PHE A 130 40.97 -13.47 7.19
C PHE A 130 40.02 -14.55 6.68
N VAL A 131 39.82 -15.62 7.46
CA VAL A 131 39.08 -16.80 7.03
C VAL A 131 38.12 -17.20 8.14
N VAL A 132 36.86 -17.44 7.81
CA VAL A 132 35.89 -17.98 8.76
C VAL A 132 35.30 -19.27 8.23
N GLY A 133 35.82 -20.39 8.69
CA GLY A 133 35.29 -21.70 8.34
C GLY A 133 33.98 -21.98 9.07
N ILE A 134 32.96 -22.40 8.33
CA ILE A 134 31.64 -22.75 8.87
C ILE A 134 31.34 -24.25 8.72
N ALA A 135 31.01 -24.90 9.84
CA ALA A 135 30.36 -26.20 9.89
C ALA A 135 28.91 -25.98 10.35
N ALA A 136 27.92 -26.40 9.55
CA ALA A 136 26.50 -26.22 9.89
C ALA A 136 25.61 -27.28 9.23
N ALA A 137 24.68 -27.85 10.00
CA ALA A 137 23.77 -28.92 9.56
C ALA A 137 22.35 -28.43 9.22
N GLY A 138 22.18 -27.15 8.87
CA GLY A 138 20.88 -26.51 8.75
C GLY A 138 20.96 -25.04 8.34
N GLN A 139 19.94 -24.26 8.69
CA GLN A 139 19.93 -22.81 8.45
C GLN A 139 20.77 -22.00 9.46
N ASP A 140 21.29 -22.63 10.51
CA ASP A 140 22.08 -22.01 11.60
C ASP A 140 23.21 -21.08 11.10
N HIS A 141 23.79 -21.39 9.93
CA HIS A 141 24.86 -20.60 9.33
C HIS A 141 24.45 -19.17 8.92
N LEU A 142 23.15 -18.90 8.69
CA LEU A 142 22.69 -17.58 8.25
C LEU A 142 22.84 -16.51 9.34
N SER A 143 22.50 -16.85 10.59
CA SER A 143 22.66 -15.95 11.76
C SER A 143 24.13 -15.65 12.09
N ILE A 144 25.04 -16.56 11.70
CA ILE A 144 26.48 -16.34 11.74
C ILE A 144 26.89 -15.37 10.64
N LEU A 145 26.47 -15.64 9.41
CA LEU A 145 26.82 -14.85 8.25
C LEU A 145 26.39 -13.39 8.43
N GLN A 146 25.18 -13.13 8.94
CA GLN A 146 24.73 -11.77 9.30
C GLN A 146 25.72 -11.04 10.22
N LYS A 147 26.23 -11.69 11.27
CA LYS A 147 27.22 -11.08 12.19
C LYS A 147 28.59 -10.89 11.53
N LEU A 148 28.99 -11.80 10.64
CA LEU A 148 30.22 -11.67 9.87
C LEU A 148 30.12 -10.62 8.76
N THR A 149 28.93 -10.35 8.23
CA THR A 149 28.72 -9.34 7.18
C THR A 149 29.19 -7.96 7.62
N THR A 150 28.99 -7.55 8.88
CA THR A 150 29.55 -6.30 9.42
C THR A 150 31.07 -6.24 9.27
N VAL A 151 31.77 -7.35 9.54
CA VAL A 151 33.23 -7.49 9.41
C VAL A 151 33.71 -7.65 7.96
N VAL A 152 32.88 -8.20 7.07
CA VAL A 152 33.22 -8.35 5.64
C VAL A 152 33.01 -7.03 4.87
N MET A 153 31.98 -6.26 5.21
CA MET A 153 31.59 -5.04 4.47
C MET A 153 32.39 -3.80 4.89
N ASP A 154 32.80 -3.69 6.17
CA ASP A 154 33.69 -2.63 6.66
C ASP A 154 35.15 -2.96 6.29
N GLU A 155 35.65 -2.42 5.16
CA GLU A 155 37.03 -2.64 4.72
C GLU A 155 38.09 -2.19 5.77
N PRO A 156 37.99 -1.00 6.40
CA PRO A 156 38.85 -0.62 7.53
C PRO A 156 38.88 -1.65 8.65
N LEU A 157 37.74 -2.22 9.04
CA LEU A 157 37.64 -3.24 10.09
C LEU A 157 38.15 -4.60 9.61
N ALA A 158 37.82 -5.05 8.41
CA ALA A 158 38.36 -6.27 7.80
C ALA A 158 39.90 -6.24 7.78
N LYS A 159 40.48 -5.11 7.37
CA LYS A 159 41.92 -4.88 7.38
C LYS A 159 42.50 -4.86 8.79
N LYS A 160 41.87 -4.12 9.72
CA LYS A 160 42.25 -4.09 11.15
C LYS A 160 42.23 -5.49 11.77
N LEU A 161 41.27 -6.34 11.41
CA LEU A 161 41.14 -7.71 11.91
C LEU A 161 42.12 -8.69 11.24
N GLY A 162 42.44 -8.50 9.96
CA GLY A 162 43.53 -9.19 9.26
C GLY A 162 44.93 -8.86 9.82
N GLU A 163 45.10 -7.69 10.44
CA GLU A 163 46.36 -7.19 10.98
C GLU A 163 46.43 -7.20 12.53
N SER A 164 45.31 -7.49 13.22
CA SER A 164 45.20 -7.48 14.69
C SER A 164 46.16 -8.45 15.39
N ALA A 165 46.64 -8.06 16.57
CA ALA A 165 47.41 -8.92 17.46
C ALA A 165 46.59 -9.57 18.58
N SER A 166 45.32 -9.18 18.74
CA SER A 166 44.44 -9.54 19.86
C SER A 166 43.28 -10.41 19.39
N VAL A 167 43.00 -11.50 20.13
CA VAL A 167 41.83 -12.37 19.90
C VAL A 167 40.56 -11.70 20.41
N ASP A 168 40.64 -11.00 21.54
CA ASP A 168 39.49 -10.36 22.17
C ASP A 168 38.97 -9.18 21.33
N ASP A 169 39.85 -8.45 20.65
CA ASP A 169 39.48 -7.39 19.68
C ASP A 169 38.67 -7.95 18.50
N ILE A 170 38.96 -9.19 18.08
CA ILE A 170 38.25 -9.88 16.99
C ILE A 170 36.86 -10.32 17.43
N ILE A 171 36.69 -10.65 18.71
CA ILE A 171 35.41 -11.03 19.31
C ILE A 171 34.55 -9.78 19.61
N ALA A 172 35.18 -8.71 20.12
CA ALA A 172 34.51 -7.47 20.50
C ALA A 172 34.10 -6.57 19.32
N ALA A 173 34.68 -6.76 18.13
CA ALA A 173 34.36 -6.01 16.91
C ALA A 173 32.92 -6.20 16.38
N LEU A 174 32.06 -6.94 17.08
CA LEU A 174 30.77 -7.43 16.60
C LEU A 174 29.53 -6.76 17.27
N GLY A 175 29.59 -5.47 17.71
CA GLY A 175 28.43 -4.49 17.76
C GLY A 175 28.22 -3.46 18.95
N ALA A 176 27.86 -2.14 18.71
CA ALA A 176 27.32 -1.05 19.63
C ALA A 176 27.00 0.39 18.99
N GLU A 177 26.18 1.35 19.57
CA GLU A 177 25.57 2.63 18.94
C GLU A 177 25.26 3.98 19.78
N LYS A 178 24.61 5.13 19.26
CA LYS A 178 24.30 6.53 19.90
C LYS A 178 23.32 7.63 19.17
N SER A 179 22.83 8.81 19.75
CA SER A 179 21.89 9.93 19.15
C SER A 179 21.71 11.42 19.83
N SER A 180 20.92 12.47 19.31
CA SER A 180 20.69 13.95 19.79
C SER A 180 19.58 14.97 19.12
N ALA A 181 19.14 16.19 19.68
CA ALA A 181 18.09 17.22 19.12
C ALA A 181 17.94 18.76 19.70
N GLU A 182 17.10 19.76 19.17
CA GLU A 182 16.89 21.26 19.63
C GLU A 182 15.48 22.11 19.46
N GLN A 183 15.35 23.50 19.24
CA GLN A 183 14.15 24.46 19.59
C GLN A 183 13.72 25.80 18.73
N SER A 184 12.71 26.71 19.11
CA SER A 184 12.03 27.87 18.29
C SER A 184 11.35 29.21 18.96
N ILE A 185 10.55 30.15 18.26
CA ILE A 185 10.22 31.66 18.55
C ILE A 185 8.79 32.36 18.10
N PRO A 186 8.26 33.60 18.55
CA PRO A 186 6.90 34.30 18.29
C PRO A 186 6.74 35.89 17.90
N ALA A 187 5.52 36.60 17.90
CA ALA A 187 5.14 37.91 17.14
C ALA A 187 4.14 39.09 17.65
N SER A 188 4.15 40.35 17.05
CA SER A 188 3.14 41.50 17.05
C SER A 188 3.36 42.69 16.01
N ASP A 189 2.48 43.75 15.91
CA ASP A 189 2.43 44.87 14.88
C ASP A 189 3.36 46.12 15.15
N LEU A 190 3.55 47.07 14.18
CA LEU A 190 4.47 48.27 14.23
C LEU A 190 3.83 49.67 13.97
N SER A 191 4.62 50.76 14.09
CA SER A 191 4.13 52.14 14.32
C SER A 191 3.81 53.03 13.10
N ILE A 192 4.52 52.93 11.98
CA ILE A 192 4.08 53.48 10.67
C ILE A 192 3.34 52.36 9.92
N THR A 193 2.25 52.66 9.23
CA THR A 193 1.40 51.65 8.56
C THR A 193 0.67 52.22 7.35
N SER A 194 0.56 51.43 6.29
CA SER A 194 -0.32 51.65 5.12
C SER A 194 -0.82 50.29 4.60
N SER A 195 -1.97 50.26 3.91
CA SER A 195 -2.41 49.06 3.20
C SER A 195 -1.89 48.98 1.76
N ALA A 196 -1.85 47.76 1.22
CA ALA A 196 -1.69 47.45 -0.19
C ALA A 196 -2.59 46.27 -0.57
N THR A 197 -3.12 46.26 -1.79
CA THR A 197 -3.88 45.11 -2.31
C THR A 197 -2.95 44.20 -3.11
N ILE A 198 -2.95 42.89 -2.83
CA ILE A 198 -2.25 41.93 -3.68
C ILE A 198 -2.99 41.81 -5.02
N VAL A 199 -2.37 42.23 -6.13
CA VAL A 199 -3.00 42.12 -7.47
C VAL A 199 -2.45 40.98 -8.33
N ASP A 200 -1.39 40.30 -7.88
CA ASP A 200 -0.85 39.10 -8.52
C ASP A 200 -1.74 37.87 -8.26
N ALA A 201 -2.15 37.19 -9.33
CA ALA A 201 -3.14 36.10 -9.27
C ALA A 201 -2.73 34.92 -8.37
N SER A 202 -1.43 34.67 -8.24
CA SER A 202 -0.82 33.62 -7.41
C SER A 202 -0.44 34.09 -5.99
N GLY A 203 -0.81 35.31 -5.58
CA GLY A 203 -0.61 35.81 -4.22
C GLY A 203 0.84 36.13 -3.85
N MET A 204 1.18 36.06 -2.56
CA MET A 204 2.52 36.29 -2.03
C MET A 204 3.44 35.06 -2.20
N HIS A 205 3.59 34.57 -3.43
CA HIS A 205 4.45 33.43 -3.75
C HIS A 205 5.94 33.82 -3.88
N ALA A 206 6.81 32.84 -4.16
CA ALA A 206 8.27 32.98 -4.07
C ALA A 206 8.87 34.17 -4.83
N ARG A 207 8.29 34.56 -5.97
CA ARG A 207 8.82 35.64 -6.81
C ARG A 207 8.46 37.04 -6.27
N PRO A 208 7.18 37.38 -5.99
CA PRO A 208 6.83 38.57 -5.20
C PRO A 208 7.56 38.63 -3.85
N ALA A 209 7.57 37.54 -3.08
CA ALA A 209 8.20 37.49 -1.76
C ALA A 209 9.72 37.77 -1.82
N SER A 210 10.43 37.25 -2.83
CA SER A 210 11.86 37.55 -3.04
C SER A 210 12.10 39.02 -3.38
N LEU A 211 11.31 39.60 -4.30
CA LEU A 211 11.46 41.00 -4.72
C LEU A 211 11.16 41.99 -3.58
N ILE A 212 10.14 41.69 -2.77
CA ILE A 212 9.80 42.45 -1.57
C ILE A 212 10.90 42.30 -0.51
N SER A 213 11.39 41.08 -0.29
CA SER A 213 12.49 40.79 0.66
C SER A 213 13.79 41.53 0.32
N GLU A 214 14.17 41.53 -0.96
CA GLU A 214 15.38 42.21 -1.44
C GLU A 214 15.25 43.74 -1.35
N THR A 215 14.07 44.28 -1.72
CA THR A 215 13.78 45.72 -1.62
C THR A 215 13.71 46.19 -0.18
N ALA A 216 13.05 45.46 0.71
CA ALA A 216 12.98 45.80 2.14
C ALA A 216 14.37 45.77 2.79
N ALA A 217 15.24 44.84 2.39
CA ALA A 217 16.59 44.69 2.93
C ALA A 217 17.53 45.88 2.65
N SER A 218 17.21 46.77 1.70
CA SER A 218 18.02 47.97 1.46
C SER A 218 17.96 48.99 2.61
N TYR A 219 16.85 49.05 3.34
CA TYR A 219 16.59 49.99 4.44
C TYR A 219 17.13 49.45 5.77
N LYS A 220 18.39 49.74 6.11
CA LYS A 220 19.14 48.94 7.09
C LYS A 220 18.72 49.13 8.54
N ASN A 221 18.29 50.34 8.94
CA ASN A 221 17.95 50.69 10.32
C ASN A 221 16.44 50.81 10.56
N THR A 222 15.64 50.05 9.82
CA THR A 222 14.17 50.08 9.91
C THR A 222 13.65 48.65 10.04
N ASP A 223 12.87 48.36 11.08
CA ASP A 223 12.06 47.13 11.14
C ASP A 223 10.86 47.34 10.22
N ILE A 224 10.55 46.33 9.39
CA ILE A 224 9.49 46.40 8.39
C ILE A 224 8.78 45.06 8.46
N ARG A 225 7.47 45.07 8.70
CA ARG A 225 6.65 43.87 8.83
C ARG A 225 5.40 44.00 7.98
N LEU A 226 5.15 43.00 7.14
CA LEU A 226 3.87 42.86 6.48
C LEU A 226 2.98 41.99 7.41
N ARG A 227 1.72 42.38 7.55
CA ARG A 227 0.71 41.59 8.25
C ARG A 227 -0.47 41.32 7.32
N ASN A 228 -0.86 40.06 7.21
CA ASN A 228 -2.15 39.66 6.66
C ASN A 228 -3.03 39.14 7.80
N ASN A 229 -4.19 39.77 8.04
CA ASN A 229 -5.07 39.46 9.17
C ASN A 229 -4.28 39.40 10.50
N ASP A 230 -4.17 38.24 11.16
CA ASP A 230 -3.41 38.04 12.41
C ASP A 230 -1.95 37.58 12.19
N ARG A 231 -1.53 37.31 10.94
CA ARG A 231 -0.21 36.74 10.62
C ARG A 231 0.82 37.82 10.30
N MET A 232 1.84 37.92 11.14
CA MET A 232 3.00 38.79 10.96
C MET A 232 4.10 38.11 10.13
N ALA A 233 4.77 38.88 9.27
CA ALA A 233 6.00 38.46 8.59
C ALA A 233 7.04 39.58 8.58
N ASN A 234 8.31 39.27 8.86
CA ASN A 234 9.40 40.20 8.64
C ASN A 234 9.57 40.44 7.12
N ALA A 235 9.43 41.68 6.68
CA ALA A 235 9.48 42.05 5.26
C ALA A 235 10.84 41.78 4.61
N LYS A 236 11.88 41.52 5.40
CA LYS A 236 13.26 41.19 4.94
C LYS A 236 13.55 39.70 4.97
N SER A 237 12.56 38.87 5.33
CA SER A 237 12.66 37.42 5.31
C SER A 237 11.67 36.86 4.30
N MET A 238 12.19 36.36 3.18
CA MET A 238 11.40 35.68 2.15
C MET A 238 10.62 34.49 2.74
N ALA A 239 11.17 33.77 3.73
CA ALA A 239 10.48 32.67 4.40
C ALA A 239 9.26 33.15 5.19
N ASP A 240 9.42 34.22 5.99
CA ASP A 240 8.32 34.82 6.74
C ASP A 240 7.21 35.29 5.78
N LEU A 241 7.58 36.03 4.73
CA LEU A 241 6.65 36.56 3.72
C LEU A 241 5.83 35.47 3.04
N LEU A 242 6.43 34.32 2.75
CA LEU A 242 5.73 33.15 2.21
C LEU A 242 4.75 32.55 3.22
N THR A 243 5.11 32.49 4.50
CA THR A 243 4.22 31.97 5.57
C THR A 243 3.10 32.95 5.98
N MET A 244 3.19 34.23 5.60
CA MET A 244 2.13 35.21 5.81
C MET A 244 0.82 34.82 5.10
N GLY A 245 0.91 34.17 3.94
CA GLY A 245 -0.23 33.64 3.21
C GLY A 245 -1.21 34.72 2.74
N ALA A 246 -0.72 35.75 2.04
CA ALA A 246 -1.58 36.73 1.38
C ALA A 246 -1.91 36.33 -0.06
N ILE A 247 -3.18 36.43 -0.44
CA ILE A 247 -3.72 35.99 -1.74
C ILE A 247 -4.24 37.18 -2.57
N MET A 248 -4.50 36.97 -3.86
CA MET A 248 -5.03 38.01 -4.75
C MET A 248 -6.32 38.62 -4.17
N GLY A 249 -6.35 39.94 -4.02
CA GLY A 249 -7.45 40.68 -3.42
C GLY A 249 -7.34 40.95 -1.92
N ASP A 250 -6.38 40.34 -1.21
CA ASP A 250 -6.12 40.67 0.21
C ASP A 250 -5.60 42.11 0.34
N GLU A 251 -6.20 42.88 1.25
CA GLU A 251 -5.68 44.17 1.70
C GLU A 251 -4.70 43.94 2.87
N ILE A 252 -3.42 43.74 2.52
CA ILE A 252 -2.36 43.52 3.50
C ILE A 252 -1.90 44.83 4.16
N THR A 253 -1.54 44.74 5.43
CA THR A 253 -1.01 45.85 6.23
C THR A 253 0.51 45.86 6.13
N VAL A 254 1.09 46.85 5.44
CA VAL A 254 2.55 47.09 5.40
C VAL A 254 2.89 48.06 6.54
N SER A 255 3.63 47.58 7.54
CA SER A 255 4.02 48.35 8.72
C SER A 255 5.54 48.47 8.88
N ALA A 256 6.03 49.53 9.51
CA ALA A 256 7.45 49.77 9.73
C ALA A 256 7.75 50.68 10.94
N GLU A 257 8.95 50.57 11.48
CA GLU A 257 9.47 51.45 12.54
C GLU A 257 10.99 51.67 12.37
N GLY A 258 11.44 52.92 12.40
CA GLY A 258 12.84 53.32 12.21
C GLY A 258 13.00 54.57 11.34
N ASP A 259 14.25 54.96 11.10
CA ASP A 259 14.60 56.26 10.50
C ASP A 259 13.99 56.50 9.10
N GLU A 260 13.78 55.44 8.32
CA GLU A 260 13.35 55.51 6.90
C GLU A 260 11.95 54.90 6.66
N ALA A 261 11.20 54.61 7.74
CA ALA A 261 9.95 53.85 7.71
C ALA A 261 8.90 54.36 6.70
N GLY A 262 8.78 55.68 6.53
CA GLY A 262 7.83 56.29 5.61
C GLY A 262 8.15 56.08 4.12
N GLU A 263 9.44 55.98 3.74
CA GLU A 263 9.81 55.73 2.35
C GLU A 263 9.69 54.23 2.01
N ALA A 264 10.13 53.37 2.93
CA ALA A 264 10.06 51.92 2.78
C ALA A 264 8.61 51.43 2.61
N VAL A 265 7.67 51.89 3.44
CA VAL A 265 6.24 51.52 3.34
C VAL A 265 5.67 51.97 2.00
N ASN A 266 5.86 53.23 1.60
CA ASN A 266 5.34 53.75 0.32
C ASN A 266 5.87 52.96 -0.89
N LYS A 267 7.17 52.62 -0.90
CA LYS A 267 7.77 51.93 -2.05
C LYS A 267 7.31 50.49 -2.20
N LEU A 268 7.14 49.76 -1.09
CA LEU A 268 6.61 48.39 -1.11
C LEU A 268 5.12 48.39 -1.50
N VAL A 269 4.33 49.34 -0.98
CA VAL A 269 2.91 49.53 -1.35
C VAL A 269 2.75 49.80 -2.85
N GLU A 270 3.61 50.64 -3.45
CA GLU A 270 3.59 50.89 -4.90
C GLU A 270 3.86 49.61 -5.72
N MET A 271 4.87 48.82 -5.32
CA MET A 271 5.25 47.59 -6.03
C MET A 271 4.17 46.51 -5.93
N ILE A 272 3.53 46.36 -4.76
CA ILE A 272 2.52 45.33 -4.51
C ILE A 272 1.22 45.62 -5.28
N ASN A 273 0.81 46.89 -5.38
CA ASN A 273 -0.39 47.29 -6.11
C ASN A 273 -0.21 47.30 -7.65
N ALA A 274 1.02 47.23 -8.16
CA ALA A 274 1.30 47.33 -9.60
C ALA A 274 1.16 46.00 -10.37
N GLY A 275 1.32 44.87 -9.67
CA GLY A 275 1.46 43.54 -10.27
C GLY A 275 2.90 43.26 -10.71
N LEU A 276 3.40 42.09 -10.33
CA LEU A 276 4.75 41.60 -10.58
C LEU A 276 4.80 40.42 -11.57
N ASP A 277 3.64 39.86 -11.95
CA ASP A 277 3.50 38.90 -13.06
C ASP A 277 2.29 39.22 -13.98
N ASN A 278 2.52 39.48 -15.27
CA ASN A 278 1.49 39.48 -16.32
C ASN A 278 2.07 39.41 -17.76
N ASP A 279 1.26 38.85 -18.67
CA ASP A 279 1.37 38.75 -20.13
C ASP A 279 2.57 38.04 -20.81
N ALA A 280 2.29 36.79 -21.23
CA ALA A 280 2.58 36.14 -22.52
C ALA A 280 3.85 36.55 -23.33
N ASP A 281 4.70 35.62 -23.74
CA ASP A 281 4.37 34.61 -24.77
C ASP A 281 5.14 33.28 -24.60
N GLY A 282 4.81 32.25 -25.39
CA GLY A 282 5.26 30.87 -25.16
C GLY A 282 6.76 30.58 -25.33
N GLY A 283 7.37 29.97 -24.30
CA GLY A 283 8.74 29.43 -24.31
C GLY A 283 8.78 28.03 -23.69
N ASN A 284 9.33 27.05 -24.41
CA ASN A 284 9.21 25.63 -24.07
C ASN A 284 10.37 25.12 -23.18
N ASP A 285 10.06 24.62 -21.98
CA ASP A 285 10.99 23.78 -21.19
C ASP A 285 10.31 22.53 -20.55
N ASN A 286 8.99 22.36 -20.67
CA ASN A 286 8.30 21.09 -20.34
C ASN A 286 8.42 20.04 -21.49
N ALA A 287 9.36 20.24 -22.41
CA ALA A 287 9.45 19.55 -23.70
C ALA A 287 9.73 18.04 -23.64
N ASN A 288 10.16 17.54 -22.48
CA ASN A 288 10.61 16.16 -22.27
C ASN A 288 9.62 15.27 -21.50
N TYR A 289 8.54 15.82 -20.91
CA TYR A 289 7.57 14.95 -20.27
C TYR A 289 6.58 14.39 -21.29
N ASN A 290 6.69 13.09 -21.53
CA ASN A 290 5.76 12.31 -22.31
C ASN A 290 4.79 11.58 -21.38
N PRO A 291 3.52 12.02 -21.21
CA PRO A 291 2.51 11.32 -20.40
C PRO A 291 2.13 9.91 -20.87
N LEU A 292 2.72 9.42 -21.97
CA LEU A 292 2.63 8.03 -22.38
C LEU A 292 3.76 7.16 -21.83
N GLU A 293 4.86 7.76 -21.37
CA GLU A 293 5.86 7.12 -20.54
C GLU A 293 5.36 7.08 -19.09
N SER A 294 4.94 5.89 -18.65
CA SER A 294 4.84 5.63 -17.21
C SER A 294 6.20 5.84 -16.55
N LEU A 295 6.23 6.30 -15.29
CA LEU A 295 7.45 6.25 -14.48
C LEU A 295 8.11 4.88 -14.61
N ALA A 296 9.32 4.88 -15.15
CA ALA A 296 10.13 3.69 -15.18
C ALA A 296 10.51 3.31 -13.75
N ALA A 297 10.20 2.07 -13.37
CA ALA A 297 10.81 1.42 -12.21
C ALA A 297 12.33 1.65 -12.24
N ILE A 298 12.95 1.88 -11.08
CA ILE A 298 14.37 2.23 -11.03
C ILE A 298 15.22 1.03 -11.46
N GLU A 299 15.58 1.01 -12.75
CA GLU A 299 16.33 -0.07 -13.35
C GLU A 299 17.66 -0.28 -12.63
N SER A 300 17.92 -1.50 -12.15
CA SER A 300 19.11 -1.82 -11.37
C SER A 300 19.31 -0.87 -10.17
N ALA A 301 18.25 -0.65 -9.38
CA ALA A 301 18.35 -0.02 -8.07
C ALA A 301 19.25 -0.85 -7.14
N ASN A 302 20.24 -0.20 -6.53
CA ASN A 302 21.20 -0.81 -5.62
C ASN A 302 21.23 -0.06 -4.29
N GLY A 303 21.49 -0.78 -3.22
CA GLY A 303 21.70 -0.24 -1.88
C GLY A 303 22.19 -1.31 -0.92
N ARG A 304 22.26 -0.98 0.37
CA ARG A 304 22.61 -1.94 1.44
C ARG A 304 21.63 -3.13 1.49
N ILE A 305 20.36 -2.87 1.23
CA ILE A 305 19.30 -3.87 1.06
C ILE A 305 18.55 -3.56 -0.22
N VAL A 306 18.24 -4.59 -1.00
CA VAL A 306 17.21 -4.54 -2.05
C VAL A 306 16.26 -5.72 -1.81
N LYS A 307 14.97 -5.44 -1.60
CA LYS A 307 13.90 -6.44 -1.52
C LYS A 307 12.79 -6.10 -2.52
N THR A 308 11.97 -7.07 -2.89
CA THR A 308 10.78 -6.88 -3.75
C THR A 308 9.54 -7.39 -3.03
N GLY A 309 8.37 -6.85 -3.37
CA GLY A 309 7.09 -7.27 -2.81
C GLY A 309 5.95 -7.13 -3.82
N SER A 310 4.74 -6.87 -3.32
CA SER A 310 3.58 -6.51 -4.13
C SER A 310 3.33 -5.00 -4.05
N ALA A 311 3.12 -4.35 -5.19
CA ALA A 311 2.71 -2.95 -5.22
C ALA A 311 1.32 -2.79 -4.57
N ALA A 312 1.22 -1.96 -3.52
CA ALA A 312 -0.04 -1.60 -2.91
C ALA A 312 -0.54 -0.27 -3.46
N SER A 313 0.24 0.80 -3.32
CA SER A 313 -0.15 2.17 -3.69
C SER A 313 0.93 2.82 -4.57
N PRO A 314 0.58 3.56 -5.64
CA PRO A 314 1.51 4.06 -6.64
C PRO A 314 2.31 5.29 -6.17
N GLY A 315 3.18 5.80 -7.06
CA GLY A 315 4.13 6.87 -6.77
C GLY A 315 5.44 6.35 -6.20
N ILE A 316 6.37 7.24 -5.91
CA ILE A 316 7.74 6.89 -5.50
C ILE A 316 8.24 7.88 -4.43
N ALA A 317 9.00 7.38 -3.44
CA ALA A 317 9.48 8.19 -2.34
C ALA A 317 10.84 7.72 -1.81
N MET A 318 11.63 8.69 -1.32
CA MET A 318 12.90 8.43 -0.65
C MET A 318 13.04 9.33 0.58
N ALA A 319 13.11 8.75 1.78
CA ALA A 319 13.23 9.47 3.06
C ALA A 319 13.85 8.55 4.14
N ALA A 320 14.00 9.03 5.36
CA ALA A 320 14.54 8.23 6.47
C ALA A 320 13.56 7.11 6.90
N ALA A 321 14.04 5.91 7.16
CA ALA A 321 13.21 4.82 7.70
C ALA A 321 12.77 5.09 9.14
N TYR A 322 11.49 4.88 9.43
CA TYR A 322 10.97 4.74 10.78
C TYR A 322 10.41 3.33 10.95
N ILE A 323 10.89 2.60 11.96
CA ILE A 323 10.58 1.19 12.17
C ILE A 323 9.57 1.05 13.30
N LEU A 324 8.33 0.70 12.94
CA LEU A 324 7.28 0.40 13.90
C LEU A 324 7.59 -0.94 14.58
N LYS A 325 8.21 -0.84 15.76
CA LYS A 325 8.56 -1.98 16.60
C LYS A 325 7.31 -2.67 17.13
N ALA A 326 7.35 -4.00 17.17
CA ALA A 326 6.32 -4.78 17.84
C ALA A 326 6.33 -4.50 19.36
N ASP A 327 5.15 -4.48 19.97
CA ASP A 327 5.00 -4.21 21.39
C ASP A 327 5.69 -5.28 22.25
N SER A 328 6.38 -4.84 23.30
CA SER A 328 7.12 -5.73 24.19
C SER A 328 6.16 -6.66 24.95
N THR A 329 6.34 -7.97 24.84
CA THR A 329 5.61 -8.95 25.66
C THR A 329 5.85 -8.64 27.14
N PRO A 330 4.80 -8.38 27.95
CA PRO A 330 4.97 -7.97 29.34
C PRO A 330 5.60 -9.09 30.17
N GLU A 331 6.56 -8.76 31.03
CA GLU A 331 7.16 -9.72 31.95
C GLU A 331 6.16 -10.14 33.04
N ASN A 332 6.20 -11.40 33.47
CA ASN A 332 5.44 -11.85 34.62
C ASN A 332 6.16 -11.52 35.93
N SER A 333 5.44 -10.96 36.89
CA SER A 333 5.93 -10.63 38.22
C SER A 333 4.80 -10.81 39.24
N GLN A 334 5.17 -11.10 40.50
CA GLN A 334 4.20 -11.19 41.58
C GLN A 334 3.91 -9.77 42.13
N PRO A 335 2.68 -9.24 42.00
CA PRO A 335 2.34 -7.95 42.57
C PRO A 335 2.31 -8.04 44.10
N SER A 336 2.71 -6.96 44.78
CA SER A 336 2.69 -6.88 46.25
C SER A 336 1.28 -6.75 46.84
N ASP A 337 0.31 -6.33 46.03
CA ASP A 337 -1.11 -6.24 46.38
C ASP A 337 -1.95 -6.71 45.18
N LEU A 338 -2.73 -7.77 45.39
CA LEU A 338 -3.59 -8.36 44.35
C LEU A 338 -4.90 -7.59 44.15
N ALA A 339 -5.37 -6.84 45.15
CA ALA A 339 -6.57 -6.02 45.01
C ALA A 339 -6.27 -4.77 44.18
N ALA A 340 -5.14 -4.11 44.44
CA ALA A 340 -4.67 -2.98 43.64
C ALA A 340 -4.41 -3.36 42.17
N GLU A 341 -3.89 -4.56 41.91
CA GLU A 341 -3.63 -5.01 40.53
C GLU A 341 -4.93 -5.37 39.76
N VAL A 342 -5.99 -5.82 40.46
CA VAL A 342 -7.35 -5.97 39.88
C VAL A 342 -8.02 -4.61 39.65
N GLU A 343 -7.88 -3.66 40.57
CA GLU A 343 -8.38 -2.28 40.38
C GLU A 343 -7.72 -1.59 39.19
N LYS A 344 -6.38 -1.74 39.06
CA LYS A 344 -5.60 -1.31 37.90
C LYS A 344 -6.06 -1.96 36.59
N PHE A 345 -6.41 -3.24 36.61
CA PHE A 345 -7.00 -3.95 35.47
C PHE A 345 -8.36 -3.35 35.08
N SER A 346 -9.28 -3.16 36.02
CA SER A 346 -10.59 -2.55 35.77
C SER A 346 -10.48 -1.12 35.22
N ALA A 347 -9.53 -0.33 35.71
CA ALA A 347 -9.25 1.00 35.18
C ALA A 347 -8.72 0.95 33.74
N ALA A 348 -7.84 0.01 33.41
CA ALA A 348 -7.29 -0.15 32.07
C ALA A 348 -8.33 -0.61 31.03
N ILE A 349 -9.27 -1.48 31.41
CA ILE A 349 -10.45 -1.79 30.58
C ILE A 349 -11.23 -0.51 30.26
N THR A 350 -11.54 0.31 31.27
CA THR A 350 -12.31 1.56 31.10
C THR A 350 -11.61 2.55 30.16
N THR A 351 -10.29 2.72 30.32
CA THR A 351 -9.48 3.57 29.42
C THR A 351 -9.47 3.02 27.99
N GLY A 352 -9.31 1.70 27.81
CA GLY A 352 -9.32 1.08 26.49
C GLY A 352 -10.68 1.18 25.79
N GLU A 353 -11.78 1.07 26.54
CA GLU A 353 -13.13 1.32 26.04
C GLU A 353 -13.33 2.77 25.57
N GLN A 354 -12.74 3.74 26.27
CA GLN A 354 -12.78 5.15 25.88
C GLN A 354 -11.98 5.38 24.59
N GLN A 355 -10.71 4.96 24.55
CA GLN A 355 -9.85 5.09 23.37
C GLN A 355 -10.46 4.45 22.11
N LEU A 356 -11.04 3.24 22.24
CA LEU A 356 -11.71 2.57 21.13
C LEU A 356 -13.00 3.28 20.69
N SER A 357 -13.62 4.08 21.57
CA SER A 357 -14.75 4.95 21.20
C SER A 357 -14.27 6.18 20.46
N GLU A 358 -13.21 6.83 20.92
CA GLU A 358 -12.58 8.00 20.29
C GLU A 358 -12.05 7.64 18.88
N LEU A 359 -11.43 6.47 18.72
CA LEU A 359 -11.02 5.91 17.43
C LEU A 359 -12.19 5.50 16.53
N GLN A 360 -13.26 4.93 17.11
CA GLN A 360 -14.48 4.67 16.35
C GLN A 360 -15.05 5.99 15.80
N GLU A 361 -15.16 7.02 16.64
CA GLU A 361 -15.74 8.31 16.28
C GLU A 361 -14.89 9.09 15.27
N SER A 362 -13.56 9.10 15.39
CA SER A 362 -12.68 9.79 14.44
C SER A 362 -12.71 9.16 13.04
N MET A 363 -12.74 7.82 12.95
CA MET A 363 -12.87 7.12 11.66
C MET A 363 -14.33 6.99 11.17
N GLN A 364 -15.33 7.34 11.99
CA GLN A 364 -16.75 7.13 11.64
C GLN A 364 -17.18 7.91 10.38
N ALA A 365 -16.51 9.03 10.08
CA ALA A 365 -16.80 9.90 8.94
C ALA A 365 -15.97 9.56 7.68
N SER A 366 -14.71 9.13 7.85
CA SER A 366 -13.75 8.90 6.76
C SER A 366 -13.66 7.44 6.30
N ALA A 367 -13.93 6.49 7.20
CA ALA A 367 -13.74 5.06 6.99
C ALA A 367 -14.73 4.25 7.86
N PRO A 368 -16.05 4.30 7.56
CA PRO A 368 -17.09 3.78 8.46
C PRO A 368 -17.14 2.25 8.58
N ASN A 369 -16.61 1.51 7.61
CA ASN A 369 -16.49 0.05 7.67
C ASN A 369 -15.35 -0.34 8.61
N GLU A 370 -14.25 0.39 8.55
CA GLU A 370 -13.06 0.27 9.38
C GLU A 370 -13.38 0.71 10.82
N ALA A 371 -14.22 1.73 11.00
CA ALA A 371 -14.75 2.12 12.31
C ALA A 371 -15.53 0.97 12.99
N ALA A 372 -16.19 0.09 12.22
CA ALA A 372 -16.85 -1.08 12.78
C ALA A 372 -15.87 -2.12 13.39
N ILE A 373 -14.57 -2.03 13.10
CA ILE A 373 -13.53 -2.86 13.72
C ILE A 373 -13.35 -2.45 15.19
N PHE A 374 -13.14 -1.17 15.51
CA PHE A 374 -12.98 -0.70 16.91
C PHE A 374 -14.21 -1.01 17.77
N LYS A 375 -15.40 -0.97 17.16
CA LYS A 375 -16.67 -1.39 17.76
C LYS A 375 -16.70 -2.88 18.11
N ALA A 376 -16.11 -3.75 17.29
CA ALA A 376 -15.94 -5.17 17.58
C ALA A 376 -14.84 -5.41 18.63
N GLN A 377 -13.71 -4.71 18.52
CA GLN A 377 -12.61 -4.72 19.50
C GLN A 377 -13.10 -4.30 20.89
N LYS A 378 -13.96 -3.28 20.99
CA LYS A 378 -14.60 -2.85 22.24
C LYS A 378 -15.51 -3.94 22.83
N GLN A 379 -16.21 -4.69 21.99
CA GLN A 379 -17.00 -5.86 22.45
C GLN A 379 -16.11 -7.00 22.97
N LEU A 380 -14.92 -7.21 22.40
CA LEU A 380 -13.94 -8.19 22.92
C LEU A 380 -13.33 -7.73 24.25
N LEU A 381 -13.01 -6.44 24.38
CA LEU A 381 -12.48 -5.83 25.61
C LEU A 381 -13.49 -5.90 26.77
N ALA A 382 -14.79 -5.82 26.46
CA ALA A 382 -15.89 -5.91 27.42
C ALA A 382 -16.44 -7.34 27.63
N ASP A 383 -15.80 -8.39 27.09
CA ASP A 383 -16.30 -9.78 27.21
C ASP A 383 -16.12 -10.32 28.64
N GLU A 384 -17.24 -10.67 29.30
CA GLU A 384 -17.27 -11.11 30.69
C GLU A 384 -16.41 -12.38 30.91
N SER A 385 -16.31 -13.29 29.94
CA SER A 385 -15.53 -14.53 30.07
C SER A 385 -14.02 -14.27 29.97
N ILE A 386 -13.61 -13.30 29.15
CA ILE A 386 -12.23 -12.82 29.05
C ILE A 386 -11.84 -12.10 30.34
N ILE A 387 -12.69 -11.17 30.81
CA ILE A 387 -12.49 -10.41 32.06
C ILE A 387 -12.33 -11.36 33.25
N GLN A 388 -13.23 -12.35 33.41
CA GLN A 388 -13.15 -13.35 34.49
C GLN A 388 -11.88 -14.19 34.40
N ALA A 389 -11.45 -14.60 33.20
CA ALA A 389 -10.22 -15.39 33.01
C ALA A 389 -8.94 -14.60 33.33
N ILE A 390 -8.90 -13.30 32.99
CA ILE A 390 -7.79 -12.41 33.35
C ILE A 390 -7.77 -12.19 34.88
N GLU A 391 -8.91 -11.87 35.50
CA GLU A 391 -9.01 -11.73 36.95
C GLU A 391 -8.57 -13.01 37.69
N GLU A 392 -9.00 -14.18 37.23
CA GLU A 392 -8.54 -15.47 37.77
C GLU A 392 -7.02 -15.63 37.69
N THR A 393 -6.40 -15.14 36.63
CA THR A 393 -4.96 -15.23 36.39
C THR A 393 -4.21 -14.25 37.29
N ILE A 394 -4.74 -13.05 37.53
CA ILE A 394 -4.22 -12.12 38.55
C ILE A 394 -4.33 -12.74 39.93
N LYS A 395 -5.51 -13.27 40.31
CA LYS A 395 -5.76 -13.94 41.61
C LYS A 395 -4.87 -15.15 41.89
N LYS A 396 -4.25 -15.75 40.86
CA LYS A 396 -3.24 -16.82 40.97
C LYS A 396 -1.81 -16.30 41.26
N GLY A 397 -1.62 -14.99 41.40
CA GLY A 397 -0.36 -14.36 41.82
C GLY A 397 0.46 -13.70 40.71
N ASN A 398 -0.17 -13.33 39.59
CA ASN A 398 0.49 -12.73 38.42
C ASN A 398 0.07 -11.24 38.27
N ASN A 399 0.88 -10.42 37.59
CA ASN A 399 0.49 -9.02 37.30
C ASN A 399 -0.58 -8.93 36.19
N ALA A 400 -1.26 -7.79 36.09
CA ALA A 400 -2.37 -7.59 35.16
C ALA A 400 -1.93 -7.56 33.68
N ALA A 401 -0.76 -6.99 33.37
CA ALA A 401 -0.27 -6.88 32.00
C ALA A 401 0.04 -8.27 31.41
N TRP A 402 0.78 -9.09 32.16
CA TRP A 402 1.05 -10.48 31.78
C TRP A 402 -0.22 -11.32 31.75
N SER A 403 -1.12 -11.17 32.73
CA SER A 403 -2.40 -11.90 32.77
C SER A 403 -3.27 -11.60 31.54
N SER A 404 -3.37 -10.31 31.17
CA SER A 404 -4.12 -9.86 29.99
C SER A 404 -3.52 -10.42 28.70
N HIS A 405 -2.21 -10.23 28.51
CA HIS A 405 -1.49 -10.77 27.36
C HIS A 405 -1.64 -12.29 27.23
N SER A 406 -1.42 -13.04 28.33
CA SER A 406 -1.45 -14.50 28.33
C SER A 406 -2.83 -15.06 27.97
N VAL A 407 -3.90 -14.53 28.57
CA VAL A 407 -5.27 -14.98 28.30
C VAL A 407 -5.70 -14.62 26.88
N LEU A 408 -5.44 -13.39 26.43
CA LEU A 408 -5.84 -12.96 25.09
C LEU A 408 -5.04 -13.66 23.98
N ALA A 409 -3.75 -13.96 24.20
CA ALA A 409 -2.94 -14.77 23.29
C ALA A 409 -3.44 -16.23 23.21
N GLU A 410 -3.89 -16.82 24.32
CA GLU A 410 -4.54 -18.13 24.32
C GLU A 410 -5.85 -18.10 23.51
N LYS A 411 -6.67 -17.05 23.68
CA LYS A 411 -7.92 -16.86 22.93
C LYS A 411 -7.69 -16.63 21.43
N ALA A 412 -6.70 -15.81 21.06
CA ALA A 412 -6.30 -15.64 19.66
C ALA A 412 -5.81 -16.96 19.04
N SER A 413 -5.04 -17.76 19.79
CA SER A 413 -4.58 -19.09 19.36
C SER A 413 -5.75 -20.07 19.18
N GLN A 414 -6.79 -20.00 20.04
CA GLN A 414 -8.02 -20.78 19.91
C GLN A 414 -8.83 -20.38 18.66
N LEU A 415 -8.84 -19.09 18.28
CA LEU A 415 -9.49 -18.61 17.05
C LEU A 415 -8.73 -19.03 15.78
N LEU A 416 -7.39 -18.95 15.78
CA LEU A 416 -6.55 -19.37 14.66
C LEU A 416 -6.63 -20.89 14.36
N ALA A 417 -7.03 -21.69 15.35
CA ALA A 417 -7.23 -23.13 15.21
C ALA A 417 -8.59 -23.53 14.57
N VAL A 418 -9.48 -22.57 14.31
CA VAL A 418 -10.75 -22.80 13.61
C VAL A 418 -10.53 -22.74 12.10
N GLU A 419 -11.20 -23.60 11.32
CA GLU A 419 -10.96 -23.68 9.87
C GLU A 419 -11.46 -22.44 9.09
N ASP A 420 -12.52 -21.77 9.59
CA ASP A 420 -13.13 -20.57 8.99
C ASP A 420 -12.23 -19.32 9.07
N GLU A 421 -11.81 -18.83 7.90
CA GLU A 421 -11.00 -17.60 7.76
C GLU A 421 -11.65 -16.35 8.38
N ARG A 422 -12.99 -16.26 8.43
CA ARG A 422 -13.69 -15.14 9.09
C ARG A 422 -13.52 -15.17 10.61
N ILE A 423 -13.31 -16.36 11.17
CA ILE A 423 -13.04 -16.55 12.61
C ILE A 423 -11.53 -16.36 12.88
N LYS A 424 -10.65 -16.79 11.97
CA LYS A 424 -9.21 -16.48 12.05
C LYS A 424 -8.93 -14.98 11.98
N ALA A 425 -9.66 -14.22 11.15
CA ALA A 425 -9.55 -12.76 11.09
C ALA A 425 -9.76 -12.08 12.46
N ARG A 426 -10.69 -12.59 13.28
CA ARG A 426 -10.94 -12.09 14.64
C ARG A 426 -9.79 -12.37 15.62
N ALA A 427 -8.83 -13.23 15.29
CA ALA A 427 -7.62 -13.38 16.08
C ALA A 427 -6.72 -12.14 16.01
N ALA A 428 -6.73 -11.41 14.87
CA ALA A 428 -6.04 -10.14 14.75
C ALA A 428 -6.71 -9.05 15.59
N ASP A 429 -8.05 -8.98 15.60
CA ASP A 429 -8.80 -8.08 16.50
C ASP A 429 -8.48 -8.35 17.97
N MET A 430 -8.42 -9.64 18.36
CA MET A 430 -8.04 -10.07 19.71
C MET A 430 -6.60 -9.65 20.07
N GLN A 431 -5.69 -9.64 19.10
CA GLN A 431 -4.29 -9.22 19.29
C GLN A 431 -4.14 -7.69 19.40
N ASP A 432 -4.86 -6.90 18.58
CA ASP A 432 -4.86 -5.42 18.69
C ASP A 432 -5.47 -4.97 20.03
N VAL A 433 -6.54 -5.64 20.49
CA VAL A 433 -7.12 -5.45 21.85
C VAL A 433 -6.11 -5.79 22.94
N ALA A 434 -5.37 -6.90 22.80
CA ALA A 434 -4.35 -7.29 23.77
C ALA A 434 -3.19 -6.29 23.85
N ALA A 435 -2.69 -5.85 22.69
CA ALA A 435 -1.61 -4.86 22.59
C ALA A 435 -2.01 -3.53 23.26
N ARG A 436 -3.21 -3.01 22.93
CA ARG A 436 -3.81 -1.82 23.56
C ARG A 436 -3.90 -1.96 25.07
N LEU A 437 -4.52 -3.03 25.56
CA LEU A 437 -4.72 -3.24 27.00
C LEU A 437 -3.39 -3.36 27.76
N VAL A 438 -2.38 -4.03 27.17
CA VAL A 438 -1.03 -4.11 27.73
C VAL A 438 -0.36 -2.74 27.80
N LYS A 439 -0.43 -1.92 26.75
CA LYS A 439 0.11 -0.54 26.74
C LYS A 439 -0.43 0.29 27.91
N ILE A 440 -1.76 0.30 28.08
CA ILE A 440 -2.43 1.02 29.18
C ILE A 440 -1.95 0.49 30.55
N LEU A 441 -1.86 -0.84 30.72
CA LEU A 441 -1.41 -1.47 31.96
C LEU A 441 0.08 -1.25 32.30
N LEU A 442 0.89 -0.92 31.29
CA LEU A 442 2.30 -0.53 31.44
C LEU A 442 2.48 1.00 31.53
N GLY A 443 1.42 1.80 31.37
CA GLY A 443 1.50 3.26 31.36
C GLY A 443 2.19 3.84 30.11
N GLN A 444 2.20 3.08 29.01
CA GLN A 444 2.74 3.49 27.72
C GLN A 444 1.73 4.34 26.93
N SER A 445 2.21 5.23 26.07
CA SER A 445 1.35 6.05 25.21
C SER A 445 0.78 5.25 24.04
N ASP A 446 -0.46 5.55 23.66
CA ASP A 446 -1.12 4.99 22.48
C ASP A 446 -0.40 5.34 21.18
N ASN A 447 0.07 6.59 21.08
CA ASN A 447 0.91 7.04 19.98
C ASN A 447 2.29 6.37 20.13
N PRO A 448 2.75 5.57 19.14
CA PRO A 448 4.02 4.82 19.22
C PRO A 448 5.26 5.72 19.14
N GLY A 449 5.10 7.04 19.06
CA GLY A 449 6.20 7.98 18.88
C GLY A 449 6.61 8.07 17.41
N PHE A 450 5.63 8.17 16.51
CA PHE A 450 5.89 8.50 15.11
C PHE A 450 6.59 9.87 15.01
N PRO A 451 7.50 10.09 14.03
CA PRO A 451 8.07 11.40 13.77
C PRO A 451 6.99 12.39 13.35
N THR A 452 7.04 13.60 13.89
CA THR A 452 6.13 14.72 13.54
C THR A 452 6.87 15.95 13.01
N ASP A 453 8.21 15.89 12.99
CA ASP A 453 9.14 16.99 12.72
C ASP A 453 9.92 16.81 11.41
N HIS A 454 9.97 15.60 10.86
CA HIS A 454 10.69 15.29 9.62
C HIS A 454 10.02 14.17 8.80
N ASP A 455 10.31 14.17 7.50
CA ASP A 455 9.77 13.22 6.53
C ASP A 455 10.35 11.80 6.68
N PHE A 456 9.50 10.77 6.68
CA PHE A 456 9.92 9.37 6.92
C PHE A 456 9.20 8.32 6.05
N ILE A 457 9.79 7.12 5.94
CA ILE A 457 9.18 5.92 5.37
C ILE A 457 8.82 4.97 6.51
N LEU A 458 7.55 4.62 6.63
CA LEU A 458 7.05 3.71 7.66
C LEU A 458 7.36 2.25 7.28
N ILE A 459 8.12 1.57 8.13
CA ILE A 459 8.45 0.16 7.99
C ILE A 459 7.81 -0.61 9.15
N ALA A 460 6.96 -1.59 8.84
CA ALA A 460 6.27 -2.40 9.83
C ALA A 460 6.25 -3.87 9.43
N ARG A 461 5.99 -4.79 10.37
CA ARG A 461 5.73 -6.20 10.03
C ARG A 461 4.37 -6.34 9.36
N GLU A 462 3.37 -5.78 10.03
CA GLU A 462 2.01 -5.53 9.57
C GLU A 462 1.52 -4.28 10.30
N LEU A 463 0.47 -3.61 9.79
CA LEU A 463 -0.13 -2.44 10.43
C LEU A 463 -1.57 -2.78 10.84
N THR A 464 -1.90 -2.58 12.11
CA THR A 464 -3.29 -2.75 12.59
C THR A 464 -4.15 -1.56 12.17
N PRO A 465 -5.49 -1.68 12.15
CA PRO A 465 -6.38 -0.55 11.88
C PRO A 465 -6.13 0.62 12.84
N SER A 466 -5.91 0.34 14.14
CA SER A 466 -5.54 1.34 15.16
C SER A 466 -4.29 2.15 14.78
N GLN A 467 -3.29 1.50 14.18
CA GLN A 467 -2.02 2.12 13.78
C GLN A 467 -2.15 2.88 12.45
N THR A 468 -2.98 2.38 11.53
CA THR A 468 -3.15 2.97 10.19
C THR A 468 -4.02 4.24 10.23
N ALA A 469 -4.94 4.32 11.19
CA ALA A 469 -5.87 5.45 11.40
C ALA A 469 -5.21 6.83 11.41
N HIS A 470 -4.04 6.95 12.03
CA HIS A 470 -3.37 8.22 12.31
C HIS A 470 -2.37 8.66 11.22
N LEU A 471 -2.14 7.84 10.18
CA LEU A 471 -1.09 8.09 9.19
C LEU A 471 -1.33 9.33 8.32
N SER A 472 -2.58 9.80 8.22
CA SER A 472 -2.94 11.03 7.51
C SER A 472 -2.45 12.32 8.18
N GLU A 473 -2.11 12.28 9.48
CA GLU A 473 -1.66 13.44 10.25
C GLU A 473 -0.13 13.51 10.38
N LEU A 474 0.59 12.59 9.73
CA LEU A 474 2.02 12.37 9.91
C LEU A 474 2.81 12.64 8.60
N PRO A 475 4.09 13.07 8.69
CA PRO A 475 4.97 13.29 7.54
C PRO A 475 5.49 11.98 6.89
N VAL A 476 4.64 10.95 6.79
CA VAL A 476 4.96 9.67 6.13
C VAL A 476 4.94 9.83 4.60
N LYS A 477 6.01 9.41 3.94
CA LYS A 477 6.17 9.45 2.46
C LYS A 477 5.99 8.12 1.77
N ALA A 478 6.15 7.01 2.50
CA ALA A 478 5.82 5.69 1.99
C ALA A 478 5.57 4.71 3.13
N ILE A 479 4.89 3.60 2.82
CA ILE A 479 4.65 2.49 3.74
C ILE A 479 5.20 1.19 3.15
N CYS A 480 5.99 0.46 3.94
CA CYS A 480 6.55 -0.83 3.57
C CYS A 480 6.23 -1.88 4.64
N THR A 481 5.75 -3.06 4.22
CA THR A 481 5.36 -4.14 5.15
C THR A 481 5.91 -5.51 4.79
N GLU A 482 6.33 -6.27 5.81
CA GLU A 482 6.79 -7.66 5.68
C GLU A 482 5.68 -8.58 5.17
N LEU A 483 4.48 -8.41 5.73
CA LEU A 483 3.29 -9.23 5.51
C LEU A 483 2.22 -8.46 4.72
N GLY A 484 1.04 -9.08 4.57
CA GLY A 484 -0.08 -8.53 3.82
C GLY A 484 0.01 -8.71 2.30
N GLY A 485 -1.13 -8.53 1.63
CA GLY A 485 -1.25 -8.54 0.17
C GLY A 485 -1.87 -7.23 -0.33
N PRO A 486 -1.90 -6.99 -1.66
CA PRO A 486 -2.35 -5.72 -2.24
C PRO A 486 -3.85 -5.40 -2.04
N ASN A 487 -4.59 -6.28 -1.38
CA ASN A 487 -6.00 -6.10 -0.98
C ASN A 487 -6.18 -6.03 0.56
N SER A 488 -5.10 -5.90 1.34
CA SER A 488 -5.21 -5.71 2.80
C SER A 488 -5.81 -4.35 3.15
N HIS A 489 -6.37 -4.21 4.35
CA HIS A 489 -6.90 -2.93 4.84
C HIS A 489 -5.86 -1.80 4.76
N MET A 490 -4.60 -2.09 5.11
CA MET A 490 -3.48 -1.15 4.95
C MET A 490 -3.26 -0.78 3.47
N ALA A 491 -3.20 -1.76 2.56
CA ALA A 491 -3.02 -1.51 1.13
C ALA A 491 -4.16 -0.68 0.49
N ILE A 492 -5.37 -0.74 1.06
CA ILE A 492 -6.51 0.08 0.67
C ILE A 492 -6.37 1.50 1.24
N LEU A 493 -6.06 1.64 2.53
CA LEU A 493 -5.87 2.93 3.19
C LEU A 493 -4.69 3.73 2.61
N ALA A 494 -3.56 3.07 2.29
CA ALA A 494 -2.42 3.72 1.63
C ALA A 494 -2.79 4.33 0.26
N ARG A 495 -3.66 3.67 -0.51
CA ARG A 495 -4.21 4.24 -1.77
C ARG A 495 -5.14 5.42 -1.50
N ALA A 496 -6.01 5.31 -0.51
CA ALA A 496 -6.95 6.38 -0.16
C ALA A 496 -6.24 7.65 0.31
N LEU A 497 -5.13 7.50 1.04
CA LEU A 497 -4.27 8.58 1.50
C LEU A 497 -3.23 9.04 0.45
N GLY A 498 -3.15 8.40 -0.71
CA GLY A 498 -2.17 8.72 -1.76
C GLY A 498 -0.70 8.44 -1.39
N ILE A 499 -0.44 7.65 -0.34
CA ILE A 499 0.89 7.32 0.16
C ILE A 499 1.45 6.13 -0.64
N PRO A 500 2.61 6.24 -1.32
CA PRO A 500 3.30 5.12 -1.97
C PRO A 500 3.49 3.91 -1.04
N ALA A 501 3.17 2.71 -1.49
CA ALA A 501 3.23 1.54 -0.61
C ALA A 501 3.55 0.20 -1.29
N ILE A 502 4.32 -0.64 -0.58
CA ILE A 502 4.64 -2.01 -0.96
C ILE A 502 4.33 -2.95 0.22
N VAL A 503 3.73 -4.09 -0.07
CA VAL A 503 3.26 -5.10 0.91
C VAL A 503 3.84 -6.47 0.59
N GLY A 504 3.95 -7.34 1.60
CA GLY A 504 4.48 -8.69 1.41
C GLY A 504 5.95 -8.71 0.97
N VAL A 505 6.77 -7.78 1.45
CA VAL A 505 8.21 -7.63 1.12
C VAL A 505 9.06 -8.74 1.77
N GLY A 506 8.45 -9.58 2.61
CA GLY A 506 9.07 -10.72 3.26
C GLY A 506 9.57 -10.40 4.66
N GLU A 507 9.54 -11.41 5.53
CA GLU A 507 9.86 -11.25 6.96
C GLU A 507 11.28 -10.71 7.20
N GLY A 508 11.45 -10.07 8.37
CA GLY A 508 12.71 -9.51 8.83
C GLY A 508 13.05 -8.11 8.30
N LEU A 509 12.22 -7.50 7.44
CA LEU A 509 12.43 -6.10 6.99
C LEU A 509 12.59 -5.12 8.17
N THR A 510 11.79 -5.27 9.24
CA THR A 510 11.86 -4.49 10.48
C THR A 510 13.11 -4.75 11.33
N GLN A 511 13.94 -5.74 10.96
CA GLN A 511 15.17 -6.13 11.64
C GLN A 511 16.41 -5.90 10.77
N ASP A 512 16.28 -5.99 9.44
CA ASP A 512 17.35 -5.78 8.47
C ASP A 512 17.63 -4.29 8.25
N VAL A 513 16.60 -3.44 8.28
CA VAL A 513 16.68 -1.98 8.08
C VAL A 513 17.03 -1.27 9.39
N ASN A 514 17.80 -0.16 9.33
CA ASN A 514 18.13 0.63 10.51
C ASN A 514 17.19 1.84 10.68
N GLU A 515 16.95 2.23 11.92
CA GLU A 515 16.22 3.47 12.25
C GLU A 515 16.93 4.70 11.66
N GLY A 516 16.19 5.60 11.02
CA GLY A 516 16.72 6.81 10.40
C GLY A 516 17.46 6.59 9.07
N GLU A 517 17.59 5.36 8.56
CA GLU A 517 18.34 5.06 7.35
C GLU A 517 17.63 5.56 6.09
N LEU A 518 18.35 6.29 5.22
CA LEU A 518 17.82 6.71 3.93
C LEU A 518 17.33 5.49 3.15
N THR A 519 16.05 5.52 2.82
CA THR A 519 15.31 4.39 2.25
C THR A 519 14.49 4.89 1.08
N LEU A 520 14.33 4.03 0.07
CA LEU A 520 13.62 4.25 -1.18
C LEU A 520 12.52 3.19 -1.31
N VAL A 521 11.32 3.63 -1.65
CA VAL A 521 10.15 2.79 -1.94
C VAL A 521 9.66 3.12 -3.35
N ASP A 522 9.80 2.16 -4.26
CA ASP A 522 9.39 2.21 -5.67
C ASP A 522 8.33 1.13 -5.98
N PRO A 523 7.04 1.41 -5.74
CA PRO A 523 5.90 0.61 -6.16
C PRO A 523 5.78 0.33 -7.67
N GLN A 524 6.51 1.02 -8.55
CA GLN A 524 6.52 0.71 -9.99
C GLN A 524 7.44 -0.50 -10.26
N GLY A 525 8.56 -0.58 -9.54
CA GLY A 525 9.48 -1.71 -9.51
C GLY A 525 9.10 -2.85 -8.54
N PRO A 526 7.90 -2.82 -7.94
CA PRO A 526 7.69 -3.03 -6.50
C PRO A 526 8.95 -3.34 -5.67
N CYS A 527 9.86 -2.36 -5.64
CA CYS A 527 11.21 -2.44 -5.10
C CYS A 527 11.34 -1.61 -3.82
N PHE A 528 11.92 -2.22 -2.79
CA PHE A 528 12.35 -1.57 -1.56
C PHE A 528 13.87 -1.52 -1.53
N VAL A 529 14.46 -0.35 -1.25
CA VAL A 529 15.91 -0.19 -1.11
C VAL A 529 16.25 0.59 0.16
N ALA A 530 16.92 -0.03 1.14
CA ALA A 530 17.53 0.69 2.26
C ALA A 530 19.00 0.96 1.98
N GLY A 531 19.47 2.17 2.31
CA GLY A 531 20.81 2.66 2.00
C GLY A 531 21.10 2.65 0.50
N PRO A 532 20.30 3.31 -0.37
CA PRO A 532 20.54 3.35 -1.82
C PRO A 532 21.89 3.99 -2.15
N ASP A 533 22.58 3.48 -3.18
CA ASP A 533 23.86 4.05 -3.65
C ASP A 533 23.67 5.40 -4.35
N GLU A 534 24.74 6.17 -4.56
CA GLU A 534 24.64 7.52 -5.16
C GLU A 534 23.97 7.51 -6.56
N ALA A 535 24.16 6.44 -7.34
CA ALA A 535 23.53 6.28 -8.65
C ALA A 535 22.02 6.01 -8.53
N THR A 536 21.61 5.23 -7.52
CA THR A 536 20.22 4.91 -7.21
C THR A 536 19.52 6.11 -6.56
N GLN A 537 20.21 6.88 -5.71
CA GLN A 537 19.74 8.16 -5.19
C GLN A 537 19.56 9.18 -6.33
N ALA A 538 20.50 9.29 -7.27
CA ALA A 538 20.37 10.20 -8.41
C ALA A 538 19.18 9.82 -9.32
N LYS A 539 18.98 8.52 -9.59
CA LYS A 539 17.78 8.02 -10.28
C LYS A 539 16.50 8.30 -9.49
N ALA A 540 16.50 8.04 -8.18
CA ALA A 540 15.35 8.24 -7.31
C ALA A 540 14.95 9.71 -7.20
N THR A 541 15.89 10.61 -6.92
CA THR A 541 15.64 12.06 -6.89
C THR A 541 15.10 12.55 -8.23
N LYS A 542 15.62 12.05 -9.37
CA LYS A 542 15.02 12.37 -10.68
C LYS A 542 13.61 11.80 -10.79
N ALA A 543 13.38 10.53 -10.48
CA ALA A 543 12.06 9.89 -10.60
C ALA A 543 11.01 10.47 -9.64
N ILE A 544 11.41 10.97 -8.47
CA ILE A 544 10.56 11.68 -7.51
C ILE A 544 10.20 13.08 -8.03
N GLU A 545 11.16 13.80 -8.64
CA GLU A 545 10.90 15.09 -9.26
C GLU A 545 10.08 14.94 -10.55
N ASP A 546 10.35 13.93 -11.37
CA ASP A 546 9.52 13.52 -12.52
C ASP A 546 8.09 13.21 -12.02
N TRP A 547 7.93 12.37 -10.99
CA TRP A 547 6.63 12.05 -10.38
C TRP A 547 5.90 13.28 -9.88
N ARG A 548 6.61 14.20 -9.23
CA ARG A 548 6.04 15.46 -8.76
C ARG A 548 5.55 16.31 -9.92
N GLN A 549 6.34 16.47 -10.98
CA GLN A 549 5.94 17.20 -12.18
C GLN A 549 4.75 16.55 -12.87
N ILE A 550 4.66 15.21 -12.87
CA ILE A 550 3.46 14.47 -13.30
C ILE A 550 2.26 14.88 -12.43
N GLN A 551 2.37 14.79 -11.10
CA GLN A 551 1.28 15.13 -10.18
C GLN A 551 0.88 16.61 -10.25
N ASP A 552 1.79 17.53 -10.51
CA ASP A 552 1.52 18.96 -10.67
C ASP A 552 0.79 19.23 -12.01
N ILE A 553 1.19 18.57 -13.11
CA ILE A 553 0.50 18.63 -14.41
C ILE A 553 -0.90 17.99 -14.32
N GLU A 554 -1.01 16.86 -13.66
CA GLU A 554 -2.29 16.19 -13.36
C GLU A 554 -3.22 17.09 -12.55
N ASN A 555 -2.72 17.69 -11.46
CA ASN A 555 -3.54 18.56 -10.61
C ASN A 555 -3.94 19.87 -11.29
N ALA A 556 -3.09 20.44 -12.15
CA ALA A 556 -3.45 21.60 -12.96
C ALA A 556 -4.58 21.29 -13.96
N ALA A 557 -4.54 20.12 -14.60
CA ALA A 557 -5.47 19.74 -15.66
C ALA A 557 -6.67 18.87 -15.22
N LYS A 558 -6.76 18.43 -13.96
CA LYS A 558 -7.79 17.46 -13.51
C LYS A 558 -9.23 17.87 -13.75
N HIS A 559 -9.53 19.17 -13.81
CA HIS A 559 -10.87 19.68 -14.09
C HIS A 559 -11.19 19.83 -15.59
N GLU A 560 -10.22 19.62 -16.48
CA GLU A 560 -10.46 19.59 -17.94
C GLU A 560 -11.28 18.37 -18.37
N ALA A 561 -11.84 18.41 -19.59
CA ALA A 561 -12.51 17.27 -20.20
C ALA A 561 -11.51 16.21 -20.67
N ALA A 562 -11.89 14.93 -20.60
CA ALA A 562 -11.04 13.83 -21.06
C ALA A 562 -11.28 13.59 -22.56
N ILE A 563 -10.56 14.35 -23.39
CA ILE A 563 -10.69 14.34 -24.85
C ILE A 563 -9.37 13.94 -25.49
N THR A 564 -9.38 12.93 -26.37
CA THR A 564 -8.19 12.46 -27.09
C THR A 564 -7.63 13.49 -28.08
N LEU A 565 -6.39 13.31 -28.53
CA LEU A 565 -5.70 14.17 -29.51
C LEU A 565 -6.48 14.32 -30.84
N ASP A 566 -7.30 13.32 -31.19
CA ASP A 566 -8.19 13.28 -32.35
C ASP A 566 -9.66 13.59 -32.03
N GLY A 567 -9.96 14.10 -30.83
CA GLY A 567 -11.26 14.71 -30.48
C GLY A 567 -12.31 13.76 -29.90
N HIS A 568 -11.94 12.59 -29.41
CA HIS A 568 -12.86 11.66 -28.76
C HIS A 568 -13.01 11.98 -27.27
N GLU A 569 -14.19 12.46 -26.88
CA GLU A 569 -14.56 12.67 -25.48
C GLU A 569 -15.02 11.35 -24.80
N MET A 570 -14.58 11.14 -23.56
CA MET A 570 -14.96 10.02 -22.70
C MET A 570 -15.20 10.50 -21.26
N ASP A 571 -16.17 9.88 -20.56
CA ASP A 571 -16.42 10.17 -19.16
C ASP A 571 -15.41 9.46 -18.25
N VAL A 572 -14.75 10.22 -17.37
CA VAL A 572 -13.94 9.68 -16.27
C VAL A 572 -14.67 10.00 -14.96
N VAL A 573 -15.13 8.95 -14.29
CA VAL A 573 -16.05 9.02 -13.14
C VAL A 573 -15.51 8.21 -11.96
N CYS A 574 -16.10 8.39 -10.78
CA CYS A 574 -15.69 7.66 -9.59
C CYS A 574 -16.53 6.41 -9.31
N ASN A 575 -15.90 5.43 -8.65
CA ASN A 575 -16.57 4.49 -7.76
C ASN A 575 -16.62 5.15 -6.38
N ILE A 576 -17.74 5.04 -5.67
CA ILE A 576 -17.88 5.41 -4.27
C ILE A 576 -18.60 4.29 -3.50
N ALA A 577 -18.39 4.25 -2.19
CA ALA A 577 -19.02 3.33 -1.26
C ALA A 577 -19.85 4.05 -0.17
N THR A 578 -19.67 5.36 0.01
CA THR A 578 -20.27 6.13 1.12
C THR A 578 -20.65 7.56 0.68
N PRO A 579 -21.47 8.29 1.46
CA PRO A 579 -21.73 9.71 1.20
C PRO A 579 -20.50 10.62 1.35
N SER A 580 -19.57 10.29 2.24
CA SER A 580 -18.35 11.07 2.49
C SER A 580 -17.30 10.96 1.38
N ASP A 581 -17.42 9.99 0.47
CA ASP A 581 -16.59 9.92 -0.75
C ASP A 581 -16.96 10.99 -1.80
N ALA A 582 -18.18 11.54 -1.73
CA ALA A 582 -18.74 12.38 -2.79
C ALA A 582 -17.99 13.70 -3.05
N PRO A 583 -17.44 14.43 -2.05
CA PRO A 583 -16.62 15.62 -2.29
C PRO A 583 -15.35 15.33 -3.10
N ALA A 584 -14.66 14.24 -2.76
CA ALA A 584 -13.42 13.82 -3.43
C ALA A 584 -13.61 13.57 -4.93
N VAL A 585 -14.82 13.18 -5.37
CA VAL A 585 -15.19 13.08 -6.80
C VAL A 585 -14.99 14.42 -7.51
N LEU A 586 -15.45 15.52 -6.93
CA LEU A 586 -15.35 16.85 -7.54
C LEU A 586 -13.95 17.45 -7.40
N GLU A 587 -13.30 17.26 -6.25
CA GLU A 587 -11.95 17.74 -5.94
C GLU A 587 -10.87 17.13 -6.84
N ASN A 588 -11.11 15.91 -7.33
CA ASN A 588 -10.28 15.23 -8.33
C ASN A 588 -10.80 15.40 -9.77
N GLY A 589 -11.86 16.19 -9.97
CA GLY A 589 -12.40 16.55 -11.28
C GLY A 589 -13.23 15.47 -11.99
N GLY A 590 -13.70 14.44 -11.30
CA GLY A 590 -14.56 13.39 -11.85
C GLY A 590 -15.86 13.95 -12.43
N ALA A 591 -16.28 13.43 -13.59
CA ALA A 591 -17.50 13.85 -14.29
C ALA A 591 -18.79 13.47 -13.52
N GLY A 592 -18.69 12.52 -12.59
CA GLY A 592 -19.79 12.01 -11.76
C GLY A 592 -19.39 10.69 -11.09
N VAL A 593 -20.37 9.87 -10.78
CA VAL A 593 -20.21 8.53 -10.19
C VAL A 593 -20.76 7.46 -11.15
N GLY A 594 -19.88 6.55 -11.58
CA GLY A 594 -20.21 5.38 -12.41
C GLY A 594 -20.55 4.12 -11.58
N LEU A 595 -20.23 4.12 -10.29
CA LEU A 595 -20.65 3.10 -9.35
C LEU A 595 -20.77 3.67 -7.93
N LEU A 596 -22.00 3.84 -7.43
CA LEU A 596 -22.25 3.80 -5.99
C LEU A 596 -22.53 2.35 -5.57
N ARG A 597 -21.64 1.82 -4.73
CA ARG A 597 -21.85 0.59 -3.96
C ARG A 597 -22.83 0.90 -2.83
N THR A 598 -24.01 0.29 -2.82
CA THR A 598 -25.01 0.53 -1.76
C THR A 598 -24.84 -0.37 -0.54
N GLU A 599 -23.90 -1.31 -0.60
CA GLU A 599 -23.69 -2.36 0.41
C GLU A 599 -23.37 -1.80 1.80
N PHE A 600 -22.67 -0.66 1.90
CA PHE A 600 -22.30 0.00 3.17
C PHE A 600 -23.48 0.14 4.15
N LEU A 601 -24.64 0.53 3.63
CA LEU A 601 -25.84 0.79 4.42
C LEU A 601 -26.45 -0.51 4.98
N PHE A 602 -26.37 -1.61 4.22
CA PHE A 602 -26.91 -2.91 4.60
C PHE A 602 -25.96 -3.69 5.52
N GLU A 603 -24.64 -3.55 5.32
CA GLU A 603 -23.60 -4.24 6.07
C GLU A 603 -23.35 -3.61 7.46
N ALA A 604 -23.35 -2.27 7.55
CA ALA A 604 -23.17 -1.56 8.83
C ALA A 604 -24.39 -1.65 9.78
N SER A 605 -25.57 -1.97 9.23
CA SER A 605 -26.85 -1.95 9.96
C SER A 605 -27.12 -3.25 10.72
N LYS A 606 -27.79 -3.11 11.88
CA LYS A 606 -28.27 -4.24 12.72
C LYS A 606 -29.63 -4.80 12.29
N THR A 607 -30.27 -4.16 11.31
CA THR A 607 -31.60 -4.43 10.76
C THR A 607 -31.61 -4.01 9.28
N GLU A 608 -32.65 -4.38 8.53
CA GLU A 608 -32.85 -3.83 7.18
C GLU A 608 -32.94 -2.29 7.25
N PRO A 609 -32.17 -1.53 6.45
CA PRO A 609 -32.22 -0.07 6.44
C PRO A 609 -33.57 0.45 5.93
N THR A 610 -34.17 1.40 6.65
CA THR A 610 -35.45 2.00 6.27
C THR A 610 -35.35 2.81 4.98
N VAL A 611 -36.47 2.99 4.29
CA VAL A 611 -36.57 3.78 3.06
C VAL A 611 -36.03 5.20 3.28
N GLU A 612 -36.36 5.80 4.41
CA GLU A 612 -35.90 7.12 4.84
C GLU A 612 -34.37 7.18 4.98
N GLU A 613 -33.74 6.22 5.67
CA GLU A 613 -32.28 6.16 5.83
C GLU A 613 -31.54 6.06 4.49
N GLN A 614 -32.00 5.19 3.57
CA GLN A 614 -31.38 5.10 2.23
C GLN A 614 -31.68 6.34 1.37
N THR A 615 -32.85 6.97 1.55
CA THR A 615 -33.19 8.23 0.85
C THR A 615 -32.22 9.34 1.27
N ASP A 616 -32.00 9.51 2.57
CA ASP A 616 -31.21 10.64 3.09
C ASP A 616 -29.70 10.49 2.81
N ALA A 617 -29.15 9.27 2.91
CA ALA A 617 -27.79 8.98 2.44
C ALA A 617 -27.60 9.24 0.93
N LEU A 618 -28.61 8.92 0.10
CA LEU A 618 -28.57 9.26 -1.33
C LEU A 618 -28.70 10.78 -1.56
N LYS A 619 -29.52 11.50 -0.77
CA LYS A 619 -29.63 12.97 -0.83
C LYS A 619 -28.29 13.66 -0.54
N GLU A 620 -27.51 13.14 0.40
CA GLU A 620 -26.17 13.68 0.70
C GLU A 620 -25.25 13.64 -0.51
N ILE A 621 -25.19 12.50 -1.21
CA ILE A 621 -24.39 12.34 -2.43
C ILE A 621 -24.86 13.30 -3.53
N VAL A 622 -26.16 13.38 -3.82
CA VAL A 622 -26.65 14.24 -4.92
C VAL A 622 -26.63 15.74 -4.62
N LYS A 623 -26.60 16.16 -3.34
CA LYS A 623 -26.32 17.56 -2.97
C LYS A 623 -24.94 18.00 -3.43
N VAL A 624 -23.95 17.11 -3.34
CA VAL A 624 -22.58 17.38 -3.80
C VAL A 624 -22.51 17.33 -5.33
N LEU A 625 -22.96 16.23 -5.94
CA LEU A 625 -22.84 16.02 -7.39
C LEU A 625 -23.66 17.02 -8.23
N GLY A 626 -24.80 17.47 -7.72
CA GLY A 626 -25.75 18.33 -8.44
C GLY A 626 -26.50 17.55 -9.51
N SER A 627 -26.43 18.00 -10.76
CA SER A 627 -26.99 17.30 -11.93
C SER A 627 -26.04 16.28 -12.56
N ARG A 628 -24.82 16.11 -12.03
CA ARG A 628 -23.86 15.10 -12.51
C ARG A 628 -24.40 13.68 -12.29
N GLN A 629 -23.86 12.74 -13.05
CA GLN A 629 -24.28 11.34 -13.01
C GLN A 629 -24.08 10.71 -11.61
N LEU A 630 -25.08 9.94 -11.17
CA LEU A 630 -24.97 9.00 -10.05
C LEU A 630 -25.56 7.64 -10.45
N VAL A 631 -24.71 6.68 -10.82
CA VAL A 631 -25.13 5.30 -11.06
C VAL A 631 -25.24 4.54 -9.74
N VAL A 632 -26.47 4.36 -9.25
CA VAL A 632 -26.76 3.60 -8.03
C VAL A 632 -26.85 2.11 -8.37
N ARG A 633 -25.91 1.30 -7.87
CA ARG A 633 -26.02 -0.16 -7.96
C ARG A 633 -26.92 -0.67 -6.83
N THR A 634 -28.02 -1.32 -7.19
CA THR A 634 -28.89 -2.03 -6.23
C THR A 634 -28.11 -3.16 -5.53
N ALA A 635 -28.50 -3.52 -4.31
CA ALA A 635 -27.63 -4.24 -3.38
C ALA A 635 -27.09 -5.59 -3.91
N ASP A 636 -25.76 -5.70 -3.96
CA ASP A 636 -24.98 -6.91 -4.21
C ASP A 636 -24.43 -7.47 -2.90
N ILE A 637 -25.36 -7.84 -2.02
CA ILE A 637 -25.14 -8.64 -0.81
C ILE A 637 -25.61 -10.09 -1.05
N GLY A 638 -25.31 -10.98 -0.11
CA GLY A 638 -25.47 -12.43 -0.27
C GLY A 638 -24.15 -13.10 -0.67
N GLY A 639 -24.11 -14.43 -0.57
CA GLY A 639 -22.90 -15.20 -0.83
C GLY A 639 -21.77 -14.85 0.14
N ASP A 640 -20.65 -14.34 -0.38
CA ASP A 640 -19.47 -13.90 0.37
C ASP A 640 -19.74 -12.75 1.35
N LYS A 641 -20.81 -11.97 1.11
CA LYS A 641 -21.24 -10.81 1.91
C LYS A 641 -22.54 -11.08 2.69
N PRO A 642 -22.49 -11.78 3.84
CA PRO A 642 -23.63 -11.96 4.73
C PRO A 642 -23.89 -10.71 5.59
N VAL A 643 -25.16 -10.31 5.69
CA VAL A 643 -25.63 -9.22 6.57
C VAL A 643 -26.30 -9.79 7.81
N SER A 644 -26.01 -9.23 8.99
CA SER A 644 -26.32 -9.83 10.29
C SER A 644 -27.80 -10.09 10.59
N TRP A 645 -28.70 -9.37 9.92
CA TRP A 645 -30.15 -9.38 10.12
C TRP A 645 -30.91 -10.25 9.11
N LEU A 646 -30.25 -10.74 8.05
CA LEU A 646 -30.87 -11.58 7.03
C LEU A 646 -30.37 -13.02 7.15
N SER A 647 -31.21 -13.89 7.71
CA SER A 647 -30.90 -15.32 7.77
C SER A 647 -30.87 -15.92 6.36
N MET A 648 -29.67 -16.26 5.89
CA MET A 648 -29.43 -16.94 4.63
C MET A 648 -28.94 -18.38 4.91
N PRO A 649 -29.33 -19.37 4.08
CA PRO A 649 -28.70 -20.68 4.11
C PRO A 649 -27.21 -20.57 3.75
N GLU A 650 -26.41 -21.47 4.31
CA GLU A 650 -25.06 -21.73 3.84
C GLU A 650 -25.10 -22.35 2.42
N GLU A 651 -24.16 -21.98 1.55
CA GLU A 651 -24.07 -22.47 0.18
C GLU A 651 -22.63 -22.91 -0.11
N ASP A 652 -22.43 -24.12 -0.65
CA ASP A 652 -21.11 -24.70 -0.96
C ASP A 652 -20.21 -23.79 -1.83
N ASN A 653 -20.83 -22.92 -2.63
CA ASN A 653 -20.17 -22.02 -3.58
C ASN A 653 -20.83 -20.62 -3.51
N PRO A 654 -20.52 -19.78 -2.50
CA PRO A 654 -21.25 -18.53 -2.24
C PRO A 654 -21.28 -17.56 -3.43
N PHE A 655 -20.19 -17.47 -4.19
CA PHE A 655 -20.11 -16.66 -5.40
C PHE A 655 -21.07 -17.11 -6.52
N LEU A 656 -21.41 -18.40 -6.59
CA LEU A 656 -22.32 -18.94 -7.62
C LEU A 656 -23.80 -18.92 -7.20
N GLY A 657 -24.08 -18.67 -5.92
CA GLY A 657 -25.38 -18.86 -5.25
C GLY A 657 -26.37 -17.69 -5.31
N ILE A 658 -27.02 -17.41 -4.17
CA ILE A 658 -28.09 -16.43 -3.99
C ILE A 658 -27.52 -15.09 -3.51
N ARG A 659 -26.89 -14.35 -4.43
CA ARG A 659 -26.43 -12.96 -4.23
C ARG A 659 -26.99 -11.98 -5.25
N GLY A 660 -26.87 -10.69 -4.95
CA GLY A 660 -27.31 -9.59 -5.82
C GLY A 660 -28.80 -9.68 -6.18
N ILE A 661 -29.14 -9.45 -7.45
CA ILE A 661 -30.53 -9.44 -7.91
C ILE A 661 -31.30 -10.74 -7.58
N ARG A 662 -30.61 -11.88 -7.42
CA ARG A 662 -31.21 -13.16 -7.03
C ARG A 662 -31.72 -13.14 -5.59
N LEU A 663 -31.00 -12.48 -4.70
CA LEU A 663 -31.40 -12.25 -3.30
C LEU A 663 -32.51 -11.19 -3.24
N SER A 664 -32.40 -10.11 -4.01
CA SER A 664 -33.48 -9.11 -4.18
C SER A 664 -34.80 -9.73 -4.69
N PHE A 665 -34.71 -10.78 -5.51
CA PHE A 665 -35.85 -11.58 -5.97
C PHE A 665 -36.39 -12.59 -4.96
N LYS A 666 -35.63 -12.93 -3.91
CA LYS A 666 -36.08 -13.70 -2.74
C LYS A 666 -36.70 -12.78 -1.67
N ASN A 667 -36.17 -11.57 -1.53
CA ASN A 667 -36.58 -10.55 -0.56
C ASN A 667 -37.19 -9.33 -1.29
N PRO A 668 -38.36 -9.47 -1.95
CA PRO A 668 -38.90 -8.44 -2.83
C PRO A 668 -39.38 -7.17 -2.13
N GLN A 669 -39.51 -7.16 -0.79
CA GLN A 669 -39.80 -5.93 -0.05
C GLN A 669 -38.54 -5.08 0.10
N MET A 670 -37.42 -5.66 0.55
CA MET A 670 -36.10 -5.01 0.60
C MET A 670 -35.73 -4.37 -0.74
N PHE A 671 -35.96 -5.08 -1.85
CA PHE A 671 -35.71 -4.56 -3.19
C PHE A 671 -36.62 -3.36 -3.56
N ARG A 672 -37.92 -3.41 -3.20
CA ARG A 672 -38.84 -2.29 -3.41
C ARG A 672 -38.52 -1.11 -2.49
N ASN A 673 -38.11 -1.34 -1.25
CA ASN A 673 -37.68 -0.31 -0.30
C ASN A 673 -36.48 0.47 -0.86
N GLN A 674 -35.47 -0.23 -1.39
CA GLN A 674 -34.30 0.39 -2.03
C GLN A 674 -34.69 1.18 -3.30
N LEU A 675 -35.52 0.61 -4.17
CA LEU A 675 -36.01 1.31 -5.38
C LEU A 675 -36.82 2.56 -5.02
N GLU A 676 -37.67 2.48 -3.98
CA GLU A 676 -38.46 3.62 -3.50
C GLU A 676 -37.56 4.74 -2.96
N ALA A 677 -36.51 4.40 -2.20
CA ALA A 677 -35.55 5.38 -1.71
C ALA A 677 -34.84 6.13 -2.85
N ILE A 678 -34.41 5.40 -3.90
CA ILE A 678 -33.78 6.00 -5.08
C ILE A 678 -34.75 6.95 -5.80
N TYR A 679 -36.00 6.52 -6.03
CA TYR A 679 -37.01 7.36 -6.69
C TYR A 679 -37.44 8.56 -5.85
N ARG A 680 -37.51 8.44 -4.52
CA ARG A 680 -37.75 9.56 -3.60
C ARG A 680 -36.62 10.60 -3.67
N THR A 681 -35.36 10.19 -3.79
CA THR A 681 -34.24 11.13 -3.98
C THR A 681 -34.29 11.84 -5.34
N ALA A 682 -34.69 11.14 -6.40
CA ALA A 682 -34.88 11.77 -7.71
C ALA A 682 -36.06 12.77 -7.73
N MET A 683 -37.17 12.46 -7.05
CA MET A 683 -38.27 13.41 -6.82
C MET A 683 -37.77 14.64 -6.05
N TRP A 684 -36.98 14.43 -4.98
CA TRP A 684 -36.42 15.52 -4.20
C TRP A 684 -35.49 16.44 -5.01
N GLN A 685 -34.64 15.90 -5.90
CA GLN A 685 -33.85 16.73 -6.83
C GLN A 685 -34.74 17.59 -7.73
N GLN A 686 -35.81 16.99 -8.28
CA GLN A 686 -36.76 17.70 -9.12
C GLN A 686 -37.51 18.81 -8.34
N GLU A 687 -37.82 18.59 -7.06
CA GLU A 687 -38.36 19.61 -6.14
C GLU A 687 -37.36 20.75 -5.86
N GLN A 688 -36.05 20.47 -5.84
CA GLN A 688 -35.01 21.51 -5.77
C GLN A 688 -34.76 22.22 -7.12
N GLY A 689 -35.46 21.82 -8.20
CA GLY A 689 -35.25 22.36 -9.54
C GLY A 689 -33.98 21.86 -10.26
N VAL A 690 -33.42 20.75 -9.78
CA VAL A 690 -32.21 20.12 -10.35
C VAL A 690 -32.61 18.93 -11.23
N GLU A 691 -32.06 18.84 -12.44
CA GLU A 691 -32.23 17.65 -13.30
C GLU A 691 -31.51 16.44 -12.68
N SER A 692 -32.21 15.32 -12.55
CA SER A 692 -31.68 14.15 -11.85
C SER A 692 -30.74 13.34 -12.74
N GLY A 693 -29.44 13.40 -12.43
CA GLY A 693 -28.42 12.53 -13.01
C GLY A 693 -28.43 11.08 -12.47
N ILE A 694 -29.45 10.67 -11.72
CA ILE A 694 -29.51 9.33 -11.12
C ILE A 694 -29.80 8.27 -12.19
N HIS A 695 -29.00 7.21 -12.22
CA HIS A 695 -29.24 6.00 -12.98
C HIS A 695 -29.31 4.79 -12.04
N ILE A 696 -30.08 3.76 -12.38
CA ILE A 696 -30.20 2.53 -11.58
C ILE A 696 -29.52 1.38 -12.31
N MET A 697 -28.66 0.64 -11.61
CA MET A 697 -27.95 -0.54 -12.13
C MET A 697 -28.27 -1.80 -11.32
N PHE A 698 -28.58 -2.89 -12.03
CA PHE A 698 -28.85 -4.20 -11.42
C PHE A 698 -27.62 -5.14 -11.51
N PRO A 699 -27.12 -5.68 -10.38
CA PRO A 699 -26.00 -6.63 -10.36
C PRO A 699 -26.43 -8.07 -10.63
N MET A 700 -25.47 -8.93 -10.98
CA MET A 700 -25.60 -10.40 -11.09
C MET A 700 -26.71 -10.89 -12.04
N ILE A 701 -27.11 -10.04 -13.01
CA ILE A 701 -28.02 -10.38 -14.10
C ILE A 701 -27.35 -11.42 -15.00
N ALA A 702 -28.01 -12.56 -15.20
CA ALA A 702 -27.53 -13.64 -16.09
C ALA A 702 -28.49 -13.94 -17.24
N LYS A 703 -29.74 -13.46 -17.17
CA LYS A 703 -30.81 -13.78 -18.13
C LYS A 703 -31.67 -12.56 -18.45
N VAL A 704 -32.13 -12.43 -19.69
CA VAL A 704 -33.10 -11.39 -20.11
C VAL A 704 -34.39 -11.41 -19.27
N SER A 705 -34.82 -12.57 -18.78
CA SER A 705 -35.96 -12.70 -17.86
C SER A 705 -35.72 -12.10 -16.46
N GLU A 706 -34.47 -12.05 -16.01
CA GLU A 706 -34.09 -11.44 -14.73
C GLU A 706 -34.08 -9.92 -14.88
N TRP A 707 -33.45 -9.41 -15.95
CA TRP A 707 -33.55 -7.99 -16.32
C TRP A 707 -34.99 -7.49 -16.40
N ARG A 708 -35.85 -8.18 -17.16
CA ARG A 708 -37.27 -7.79 -17.31
C ARG A 708 -37.98 -7.73 -15.95
N ARG A 709 -37.79 -8.75 -15.09
CA ARG A 709 -38.36 -8.75 -13.73
C ARG A 709 -37.83 -7.59 -12.87
N ALA A 710 -36.55 -7.22 -12.98
CA ALA A 710 -35.97 -6.10 -12.25
C ALA A 710 -36.55 -4.75 -12.72
N ARG A 711 -36.57 -4.53 -14.03
CA ARG A 711 -37.19 -3.35 -14.67
C ARG A 711 -38.67 -3.22 -14.32
N ASP A 712 -39.43 -4.31 -14.40
CA ASP A 712 -40.88 -4.27 -14.18
C ASP A 712 -41.21 -3.90 -12.73
N ILE A 713 -40.44 -4.41 -11.74
CA ILE A 713 -40.55 -3.98 -10.33
C ILE A 713 -40.13 -2.51 -10.15
N ALA A 714 -39.11 -2.03 -10.87
CA ALA A 714 -38.72 -0.61 -10.82
C ALA A 714 -39.81 0.31 -11.40
N GLU A 715 -40.45 -0.07 -12.51
CA GLU A 715 -41.56 0.70 -13.09
C GLU A 715 -42.85 0.62 -12.25
N GLU A 716 -43.12 -0.50 -11.56
CA GLU A 716 -44.17 -0.58 -10.52
C GLU A 716 -43.96 0.48 -9.44
N VAL A 717 -42.77 0.52 -8.82
CA VAL A 717 -42.43 1.45 -7.73
C VAL A 717 -42.46 2.90 -8.23
N ARG A 718 -41.81 3.18 -9.37
CA ARG A 718 -41.82 4.52 -9.99
C ARG A 718 -43.25 5.02 -10.24
N SER A 719 -44.12 4.14 -10.74
CA SER A 719 -45.51 4.49 -11.05
C SER A 719 -46.35 4.70 -9.79
N ALA A 720 -46.13 3.93 -8.73
CA ALA A 720 -46.81 4.12 -7.44
C ALA A 720 -46.46 5.48 -6.80
N LEU A 721 -45.21 5.93 -6.95
CA LEU A 721 -44.72 7.21 -6.43
C LEU A 721 -45.01 8.42 -7.35
N ASN A 722 -45.40 8.17 -8.62
CA ASN A 722 -45.40 9.15 -9.71
C ASN A 722 -44.01 9.79 -9.96
N ALA A 723 -42.94 9.06 -9.67
CA ALA A 723 -41.56 9.53 -9.77
C ALA A 723 -41.09 9.74 -11.23
N PRO A 724 -40.08 10.61 -11.47
CA PRO A 724 -39.47 10.79 -12.78
C PRO A 724 -38.87 9.48 -13.33
N LYS A 725 -38.71 9.39 -14.66
CA LYS A 725 -38.04 8.27 -15.30
C LYS A 725 -36.53 8.44 -15.19
N LEU A 726 -35.88 7.43 -14.62
CA LEU A 726 -34.42 7.30 -14.52
C LEU A 726 -33.94 6.27 -15.56
N LYS A 727 -32.68 6.37 -16.01
CA LYS A 727 -32.09 5.37 -16.91
C LYS A 727 -31.87 4.06 -16.15
N LEU A 728 -32.17 2.93 -16.79
CA LEU A 728 -32.05 1.59 -16.19
C LEU A 728 -31.01 0.75 -16.94
N GLY A 729 -29.97 0.31 -16.24
CA GLY A 729 -28.87 -0.48 -16.77
C GLY A 729 -28.59 -1.77 -16.00
N ILE A 730 -27.64 -2.56 -16.49
CA ILE A 730 -27.19 -3.80 -15.85
C ILE A 730 -25.67 -3.85 -15.72
N MET A 731 -25.19 -4.50 -14.67
CA MET A 731 -23.78 -4.82 -14.54
C MET A 731 -23.45 -6.05 -15.38
N ILE A 732 -22.52 -5.90 -16.33
CA ILE A 732 -21.98 -6.99 -17.13
C ILE A 732 -20.81 -7.60 -16.34
N GLU A 733 -21.16 -8.52 -15.45
CA GLU A 733 -20.22 -9.31 -14.64
C GLU A 733 -20.40 -10.81 -14.85
N VAL A 734 -21.58 -11.28 -15.26
CA VAL A 734 -21.82 -12.69 -15.61
C VAL A 734 -21.51 -12.94 -17.09
N PRO A 735 -20.69 -13.94 -17.48
CA PRO A 735 -20.33 -14.18 -18.89
C PRO A 735 -21.54 -14.41 -19.81
N ALA A 736 -22.61 -15.01 -19.30
CA ALA A 736 -23.88 -15.20 -20.01
C ALA A 736 -24.53 -13.87 -20.43
N ALA A 737 -24.34 -12.79 -19.66
CA ALA A 737 -24.87 -11.47 -19.97
C ALA A 737 -24.11 -10.81 -21.13
N ALA A 738 -22.78 -10.89 -21.13
CA ALA A 738 -21.95 -10.42 -22.25
C ALA A 738 -22.23 -11.20 -23.56
N ILE A 739 -22.43 -12.52 -23.46
CA ILE A 739 -22.80 -13.38 -24.61
C ILE A 739 -24.19 -13.04 -25.18
N GLN A 740 -25.09 -12.46 -24.37
CA GLN A 740 -26.43 -12.02 -24.79
C GLN A 740 -26.58 -10.49 -24.84
N ALA A 741 -25.47 -9.74 -24.86
CA ALA A 741 -25.49 -8.28 -24.77
C ALA A 741 -26.32 -7.64 -25.89
N ASP A 742 -26.36 -8.25 -27.08
CA ASP A 742 -27.17 -7.83 -28.22
C ASP A 742 -28.68 -7.83 -27.93
N HIS A 743 -29.16 -8.79 -27.12
CA HIS A 743 -30.55 -8.86 -26.68
C HIS A 743 -30.82 -7.83 -25.58
N PHE A 744 -29.93 -7.72 -24.58
CA PHE A 744 -30.08 -6.74 -23.51
C PHE A 744 -30.06 -5.29 -24.04
N ALA A 745 -29.21 -4.98 -25.03
CA ALA A 745 -29.06 -3.64 -25.62
C ALA A 745 -30.36 -3.12 -26.28
N THR A 746 -31.31 -4.01 -26.61
CA THR A 746 -32.64 -3.62 -27.11
C THR A 746 -33.56 -3.10 -26.00
N GLU A 747 -33.26 -3.33 -24.72
CA GLU A 747 -34.13 -3.01 -23.59
C GLU A 747 -33.47 -2.15 -22.49
N VAL A 748 -32.16 -2.27 -22.24
CA VAL A 748 -31.43 -1.46 -21.24
C VAL A 748 -31.09 -0.08 -21.79
N ASP A 749 -30.78 0.89 -20.93
CA ASP A 749 -30.26 2.20 -21.32
C ASP A 749 -28.73 2.26 -21.37
N PHE A 750 -28.05 1.44 -20.57
CA PHE A 750 -26.59 1.36 -20.50
C PHE A 750 -26.12 0.03 -19.90
N PHE A 751 -24.83 -0.22 -20.03
CA PHE A 751 -24.10 -1.29 -19.36
C PHE A 751 -22.96 -0.71 -18.53
N SER A 752 -22.58 -1.37 -17.43
CA SER A 752 -21.24 -1.18 -16.84
C SER A 752 -20.59 -2.53 -16.59
N VAL A 753 -19.34 -2.71 -17.02
CA VAL A 753 -18.61 -3.98 -16.82
C VAL A 753 -18.12 -4.06 -15.38
N GLY A 754 -18.56 -5.08 -14.66
CA GLY A 754 -18.11 -5.40 -13.30
C GLY A 754 -16.84 -6.23 -13.34
N SER A 755 -15.70 -5.61 -13.69
CA SER A 755 -14.49 -6.31 -14.11
C SER A 755 -14.01 -7.40 -13.14
N ASN A 756 -13.97 -7.12 -11.84
CA ASN A 756 -13.44 -8.03 -10.83
C ASN A 756 -14.23 -9.35 -10.71
N ASP A 757 -15.56 -9.30 -10.83
CA ASP A 757 -16.42 -10.49 -10.82
C ASP A 757 -16.44 -11.16 -12.22
N MET A 758 -16.33 -10.37 -13.29
CA MET A 758 -16.23 -10.88 -14.66
C MET A 758 -14.96 -11.72 -14.89
N THR A 759 -13.79 -11.24 -14.46
CA THR A 759 -12.53 -12.00 -14.51
C THR A 759 -12.68 -13.35 -13.79
N GLN A 760 -13.27 -13.34 -12.59
CA GLN A 760 -13.50 -14.53 -11.78
C GLN A 760 -14.40 -15.57 -12.48
N TYR A 761 -15.53 -15.17 -13.06
CA TYR A 761 -16.43 -16.10 -13.75
C TYR A 761 -15.97 -16.50 -15.16
N VAL A 762 -15.16 -15.68 -15.85
CA VAL A 762 -14.57 -16.02 -17.16
C VAL A 762 -13.43 -17.02 -17.02
N LEU A 763 -12.58 -16.86 -16.00
CA LEU A 763 -11.44 -17.75 -15.74
C LEU A 763 -11.78 -18.95 -14.84
N ALA A 764 -12.94 -18.92 -14.17
CA ALA A 764 -13.33 -19.84 -13.09
C ALA A 764 -12.30 -19.87 -11.93
N MET A 765 -11.76 -18.69 -11.58
CA MET A 765 -10.75 -18.50 -10.54
C MET A 765 -11.28 -17.54 -9.47
N ASP A 766 -11.40 -18.03 -8.24
CA ASP A 766 -11.80 -17.20 -7.09
C ASP A 766 -10.68 -16.23 -6.71
N ARG A 767 -10.99 -14.93 -6.70
CA ARG A 767 -10.06 -13.84 -6.34
C ARG A 767 -9.63 -13.84 -4.88
N LEU A 768 -10.32 -14.59 -4.01
CA LEU A 768 -9.96 -14.77 -2.60
C LEU A 768 -9.12 -16.03 -2.37
N HIS A 769 -9.03 -16.94 -3.34
CA HIS A 769 -8.27 -18.18 -3.19
C HIS A 769 -6.76 -17.91 -3.28
N PRO A 770 -5.95 -18.17 -2.22
CA PRO A 770 -4.56 -17.67 -2.12
C PRO A 770 -3.62 -18.03 -3.27
N GLU A 771 -3.85 -19.19 -3.91
CA GLU A 771 -3.05 -19.64 -5.06
C GLU A 771 -3.58 -19.13 -6.41
N LEU A 772 -4.89 -18.92 -6.56
CA LEU A 772 -5.53 -18.60 -7.85
C LEU A 772 -5.70 -17.10 -8.07
N ALA A 773 -5.74 -16.30 -7.01
CA ALA A 773 -5.80 -14.84 -7.09
C ALA A 773 -4.65 -14.21 -7.89
N LYS A 774 -3.51 -14.93 -8.03
CA LYS A 774 -2.34 -14.52 -8.83
C LYS A 774 -2.49 -14.84 -10.32
N GLU A 775 -3.29 -15.84 -10.66
CA GLU A 775 -3.57 -16.29 -12.03
C GLU A 775 -4.82 -15.62 -12.63
N ALA A 776 -5.57 -14.85 -11.83
CA ALA A 776 -6.79 -14.13 -12.20
C ALA A 776 -6.51 -12.89 -13.09
N ASP A 777 -5.89 -13.12 -14.25
CA ASP A 777 -5.36 -12.08 -15.12
C ASP A 777 -6.45 -11.32 -15.90
N SER A 778 -6.63 -10.05 -15.57
CA SER A 778 -7.59 -9.16 -16.25
C SER A 778 -7.13 -8.72 -17.65
N TYR A 779 -5.90 -9.03 -18.06
CA TYR A 779 -5.45 -8.88 -19.45
C TYR A 779 -5.86 -10.07 -20.36
N SER A 780 -6.56 -11.07 -19.81
CA SER A 780 -7.01 -12.25 -20.57
C SER A 780 -7.74 -11.87 -21.87
N PRO A 781 -7.28 -12.32 -23.05
CA PRO A 781 -7.95 -12.05 -24.33
C PRO A 781 -9.40 -12.55 -24.38
N ALA A 782 -9.78 -13.53 -23.56
CA ALA A 782 -11.16 -13.99 -23.43
C ALA A 782 -12.07 -12.92 -22.79
N LEU A 783 -11.57 -12.23 -21.76
CA LEU A 783 -12.28 -11.13 -21.09
C LEU A 783 -12.42 -9.93 -22.03
N LEU A 784 -11.33 -9.53 -22.68
CA LEU A 784 -11.32 -8.42 -23.65
C LEU A 784 -12.28 -8.65 -24.82
N ARG A 785 -12.41 -9.88 -25.31
CA ARG A 785 -13.39 -10.24 -26.35
C ARG A 785 -14.84 -10.12 -25.88
N LEU A 786 -15.15 -10.51 -24.64
CA LEU A 786 -16.49 -10.34 -24.07
C LEU A 786 -16.83 -8.86 -23.83
N ILE A 787 -15.83 -8.03 -23.50
CA ILE A 787 -16.00 -6.57 -23.44
C ILE A 787 -16.26 -6.00 -24.85
N SER A 788 -15.46 -6.37 -25.86
CA SER A 788 -15.69 -5.98 -27.26
C SER A 788 -17.12 -6.33 -27.74
N MET A 789 -17.56 -7.57 -27.51
CA MET A 789 -18.93 -8.01 -27.82
C MET A 789 -20.01 -7.17 -27.12
N THR A 790 -19.74 -6.70 -25.90
CA THR A 790 -20.66 -5.86 -25.13
C THR A 790 -20.73 -4.44 -25.69
N VAL A 791 -19.58 -3.86 -26.09
CA VAL A 791 -19.53 -2.54 -26.73
C VAL A 791 -20.16 -2.58 -28.12
N GLU A 792 -19.81 -3.54 -28.96
CA GLU A 792 -20.39 -3.74 -30.30
C GLU A 792 -21.93 -3.90 -30.24
N ALA A 793 -22.44 -4.60 -29.22
CA ALA A 793 -23.86 -4.72 -28.95
C ALA A 793 -24.51 -3.39 -28.51
N ALA A 794 -23.83 -2.61 -27.67
CA ALA A 794 -24.33 -1.32 -27.17
C ALA A 794 -24.37 -0.27 -28.29
N GLU A 795 -23.26 -0.07 -29.02
CA GLU A 795 -23.15 0.90 -30.12
C GLU A 795 -24.25 0.69 -31.18
N LYS A 796 -24.46 -0.58 -31.58
CA LYS A 796 -25.50 -1.00 -32.54
C LYS A 796 -26.91 -0.56 -32.15
N HIS A 797 -27.18 -0.35 -30.86
CA HIS A 797 -28.48 0.06 -30.32
C HIS A 797 -28.47 1.48 -29.72
N GLY A 798 -27.41 2.27 -29.94
CA GLY A 798 -27.29 3.64 -29.41
C GLY A 798 -27.16 3.70 -27.89
N LYS A 799 -26.61 2.63 -27.29
CA LYS A 799 -26.35 2.50 -25.85
C LYS A 799 -24.85 2.66 -25.60
N TRP A 800 -24.48 2.94 -24.35
CA TRP A 800 -23.09 3.08 -23.93
C TRP A 800 -22.68 1.99 -22.94
N VAL A 801 -21.37 1.77 -22.84
CA VAL A 801 -20.73 0.83 -21.91
C VAL A 801 -19.73 1.59 -21.05
N GLY A 802 -19.90 1.54 -19.74
CA GLY A 802 -18.88 1.88 -18.76
C GLY A 802 -18.09 0.66 -18.31
N VAL A 803 -16.97 0.88 -17.62
CA VAL A 803 -16.20 -0.16 -16.94
C VAL A 803 -15.86 0.30 -15.53
N CYS A 804 -16.09 -0.56 -14.54
CA CYS A 804 -15.79 -0.31 -13.13
C CYS A 804 -14.93 -1.44 -12.54
N GLY A 805 -14.29 -1.15 -11.41
CA GLY A 805 -13.28 -2.04 -10.82
C GLY A 805 -11.90 -1.89 -11.44
N ASN A 806 -11.01 -2.84 -11.17
CA ASN A 806 -9.57 -2.63 -11.26
C ASN A 806 -9.07 -2.40 -12.70
N MET A 807 -9.76 -2.93 -13.72
CA MET A 807 -9.40 -2.73 -15.13
C MET A 807 -9.48 -1.28 -15.62
N ALA A 808 -10.36 -0.47 -15.03
CA ALA A 808 -10.49 0.95 -15.41
C ALA A 808 -9.37 1.82 -14.81
N ALA A 809 -8.73 1.34 -13.75
CA ALA A 809 -7.70 2.05 -12.99
C ALA A 809 -6.27 1.71 -13.43
N ASP A 810 -6.07 0.60 -14.14
CA ASP A 810 -4.81 0.23 -14.79
C ASP A 810 -4.66 1.03 -16.11
N PRO A 811 -3.60 1.85 -16.29
CA PRO A 811 -3.42 2.68 -17.49
C PRO A 811 -3.30 1.94 -18.83
N ASP A 812 -2.74 0.72 -18.85
CA ASP A 812 -2.62 -0.07 -20.08
C ASP A 812 -3.97 -0.72 -20.43
N LEU A 813 -4.69 -1.24 -19.44
CA LEU A 813 -6.05 -1.73 -19.64
C LEU A 813 -7.02 -0.60 -19.99
N ALA A 814 -6.94 0.56 -19.34
CA ALA A 814 -7.71 1.75 -19.72
C ALA A 814 -7.48 2.10 -21.21
N SER A 815 -6.24 2.07 -21.67
CA SER A 815 -5.89 2.24 -23.09
C SER A 815 -6.54 1.18 -24.00
N VAL A 816 -6.56 -0.09 -23.59
CA VAL A 816 -7.30 -1.15 -24.31
C VAL A 816 -8.80 -0.84 -24.33
N LEU A 817 -9.40 -0.51 -23.19
CA LEU A 817 -10.85 -0.26 -23.05
C LEU A 817 -11.34 0.92 -23.90
N ILE A 818 -10.60 2.04 -23.89
CA ILE A 818 -10.84 3.17 -24.80
C ILE A 818 -10.79 2.70 -26.25
N GLY A 819 -9.75 1.94 -26.63
CA GLY A 819 -9.62 1.37 -27.97
C GLY A 819 -10.68 0.33 -28.36
N LEU A 820 -11.41 -0.24 -27.39
CA LEU A 820 -12.58 -1.09 -27.62
C LEU A 820 -13.89 -0.29 -27.79
N GLY A 821 -13.89 1.03 -27.55
CA GLY A 821 -15.07 1.89 -27.64
C GLY A 821 -15.84 2.07 -26.32
N VAL A 822 -15.23 1.76 -25.17
CA VAL A 822 -15.79 2.08 -23.85
C VAL A 822 -15.98 3.60 -23.73
N LYS A 823 -17.09 4.01 -23.09
CA LYS A 823 -17.51 5.41 -22.99
C LYS A 823 -17.40 6.03 -21.60
N GLU A 824 -17.23 5.20 -20.58
CA GLU A 824 -17.08 5.63 -19.19
C GLU A 824 -16.04 4.74 -18.51
N LEU A 825 -15.05 5.34 -17.85
CA LEU A 825 -14.15 4.64 -16.94
C LEU A 825 -14.41 5.10 -15.49
N SER A 826 -14.81 4.14 -14.65
CA SER A 826 -15.11 4.36 -13.25
C SER A 826 -13.95 3.88 -12.37
N VAL A 827 -13.24 4.83 -11.74
CA VAL A 827 -11.99 4.61 -10.96
C VAL A 827 -12.11 5.12 -9.51
N SER A 828 -11.07 5.02 -8.68
CA SER A 828 -10.98 5.79 -7.42
C SER A 828 -10.75 7.27 -7.72
N ALA A 829 -11.22 8.18 -6.86
CA ALA A 829 -11.08 9.63 -7.08
C ALA A 829 -9.63 10.05 -7.35
N ALA A 830 -8.67 9.53 -6.58
CA ALA A 830 -7.23 9.80 -6.76
C ALA A 830 -6.66 9.38 -8.13
N ASN A 831 -7.33 8.49 -8.87
CA ASN A 831 -6.86 8.03 -10.19
C ASN A 831 -7.46 8.84 -11.36
N VAL A 832 -8.44 9.72 -11.11
CA VAL A 832 -9.07 10.56 -12.14
C VAL A 832 -8.06 11.48 -12.84
N PRO A 833 -7.15 12.21 -12.14
CA PRO A 833 -6.21 13.13 -12.78
C PRO A 833 -5.26 12.43 -13.77
N ALA A 834 -4.59 11.37 -13.32
CA ALA A 834 -3.71 10.53 -14.15
C ALA A 834 -4.41 9.95 -15.37
N LEU A 835 -5.62 9.41 -15.20
CA LEU A 835 -6.39 8.83 -16.29
C LEU A 835 -6.82 9.90 -17.32
N LYS A 836 -7.22 11.09 -16.87
CA LYS A 836 -7.50 12.22 -17.77
C LYS A 836 -6.27 12.70 -18.53
N LEU A 837 -5.10 12.74 -17.87
CA LEU A 837 -3.84 13.10 -18.52
C LEU A 837 -3.47 12.09 -19.61
N LEU A 838 -3.57 10.78 -19.33
CA LEU A 838 -3.41 9.73 -20.34
C LEU A 838 -4.35 9.91 -21.54
N ILE A 839 -5.65 10.12 -21.29
CA ILE A 839 -6.65 10.28 -22.37
C ILE A 839 -6.34 11.48 -23.26
N ARG A 840 -5.93 12.63 -22.71
CA ARG A 840 -5.54 13.82 -23.49
C ARG A 840 -4.25 13.66 -24.30
N SER A 841 -3.56 12.53 -24.16
CA SER A 841 -2.21 12.30 -24.68
C SER A 841 -2.13 11.23 -25.77
N VAL A 842 -3.28 10.64 -26.15
CA VAL A 842 -3.40 9.54 -27.11
C VAL A 842 -4.40 9.88 -28.23
N SER A 843 -4.27 9.22 -29.38
CA SER A 843 -5.29 9.14 -30.44
C SER A 843 -6.22 7.93 -30.23
N TYR A 844 -7.53 8.17 -30.31
CA TYR A 844 -8.58 7.17 -30.28
C TYR A 844 -8.48 6.16 -31.44
N GLU A 845 -8.21 6.61 -32.67
CA GLU A 845 -8.06 5.69 -33.80
C GLU A 845 -6.82 4.80 -33.66
N LYS A 846 -5.71 5.32 -33.14
CA LYS A 846 -4.52 4.53 -32.83
C LYS A 846 -4.78 3.50 -31.72
N LEU A 847 -5.48 3.90 -30.65
CA LEU A 847 -5.94 2.97 -29.61
C LEU A 847 -6.83 1.87 -30.19
N LYS A 848 -7.75 2.18 -31.12
CA LYS A 848 -8.59 1.18 -31.80
C LYS A 848 -7.80 0.20 -32.65
N GLU A 849 -6.77 0.66 -33.36
CA GLU A 849 -5.86 -0.26 -34.07
C GLU A 849 -5.11 -1.18 -33.09
N LYS A 850 -4.69 -0.64 -31.93
CA LYS A 850 -3.94 -1.40 -30.92
C LYS A 850 -4.84 -2.40 -30.16
N ALA A 851 -6.06 -2.02 -29.81
CA ALA A 851 -7.05 -2.90 -29.19
C ALA A 851 -7.46 -4.05 -30.12
N LYS A 852 -7.58 -3.80 -31.44
CA LYS A 852 -7.78 -4.86 -32.44
C LYS A 852 -6.62 -5.85 -32.50
N LYS A 853 -5.38 -5.43 -32.22
CA LYS A 853 -4.21 -6.33 -32.05
C LYS A 853 -4.29 -7.08 -30.72
N ALA A 854 -4.68 -6.42 -29.62
CA ALA A 854 -4.87 -7.05 -28.31
C ALA A 854 -5.88 -8.21 -28.35
N LEU A 855 -7.04 -8.01 -29.00
CA LEU A 855 -8.04 -9.05 -29.20
C LEU A 855 -7.53 -10.29 -29.97
N GLN A 856 -6.45 -10.15 -30.76
CA GLN A 856 -5.85 -11.23 -31.55
C GLN A 856 -4.76 -12.02 -30.80
N GLN A 857 -4.35 -11.58 -29.61
CA GLN A 857 -3.30 -12.27 -28.84
C GLN A 857 -3.80 -13.57 -28.20
N GLU A 858 -2.87 -14.46 -27.87
CA GLU A 858 -3.15 -15.74 -27.20
C GLU A 858 -3.07 -15.63 -25.67
N THR A 859 -2.20 -14.77 -25.11
CA THR A 859 -2.05 -14.58 -23.65
C THR A 859 -2.20 -13.12 -23.20
N GLY A 860 -2.54 -12.90 -21.93
CA GLY A 860 -2.56 -11.55 -21.33
C GLY A 860 -1.17 -10.91 -21.21
N SER A 861 -0.10 -11.72 -21.20
CA SER A 861 1.28 -11.23 -21.23
C SER A 861 1.66 -10.66 -22.61
N ASP A 862 1.13 -11.22 -23.70
CA ASP A 862 1.27 -10.65 -25.04
C ASP A 862 0.47 -9.33 -25.17
N VAL A 863 -0.71 -9.25 -24.55
CA VAL A 863 -1.48 -7.99 -24.48
C VAL A 863 -0.71 -6.92 -23.72
N ARG A 864 -0.17 -7.22 -22.53
CA ARG A 864 0.73 -6.30 -21.80
C ARG A 864 1.91 -5.86 -22.66
N ALA A 865 2.55 -6.79 -23.38
CA ALA A 865 3.70 -6.49 -24.23
C ALA A 865 3.39 -5.50 -25.36
N LEU A 866 2.13 -5.40 -25.83
CA LEU A 866 1.73 -4.37 -26.80
C LEU A 866 1.76 -2.95 -26.19
N TYR A 867 1.36 -2.78 -24.93
CA TYR A 867 1.13 -1.45 -24.33
C TYR A 867 2.31 -0.89 -23.51
N LYS A 868 3.32 -1.72 -23.21
CA LYS A 868 4.59 -1.28 -22.60
C LYS A 868 5.29 -0.12 -23.31
N ASP A 869 5.19 -0.08 -24.64
CA ASP A 869 5.54 1.10 -25.42
C ASP A 869 4.23 1.74 -25.89
N ARG A 870 4.07 3.04 -25.65
CA ARG A 870 2.90 3.83 -26.02
C ARG A 870 3.24 4.94 -27.03
N SER A 871 4.49 5.04 -27.50
CA SER A 871 4.90 6.03 -28.51
C SER A 871 4.14 5.90 -29.84
N ASP A 872 3.60 4.72 -30.14
CA ASP A 872 2.72 4.48 -31.29
C ASP A 872 1.32 5.11 -31.13
N LEU A 873 0.94 5.61 -29.95
CA LEU A 873 -0.40 6.12 -29.64
C LEU A 873 -0.62 7.62 -29.85
N VAL A 874 0.42 8.43 -30.10
CA VAL A 874 0.33 9.89 -30.37
C VAL A 874 -0.18 10.20 -31.77
#